data_AF-A0A6L6AAV9-F1
#
_entry.id   AF-A0A6L6AAV9-F1
#
_cell.length_a   1.000
_cell.length_b   1.000
_cell.length_c   1.000
_cell.angle_alpha   90.00
_cell.angle_beta   90.00
_cell.angle_gamma   90.00
#
_symmetry.space_group_name_H-M   'P 1'
#
loop_
_entity.id
_entity.type
_entity.pdbx_description
1 polymer ?
#
loop_
_entity_poly.entity_id
_entity_poly.type
_entity_poly.pdbx_seq_one_letter_code
_entity_poly.pdbx_strand_id
1 'polypeptide(L)'
;MIVVAIDGPSGAGKSSTAKAVAQRAGWNYLDTGALYRAMTWLALRENVESAPDVLAALKRFPLRFVANPAKPEIYVGDVCVNTEIRSVDVTNAVSKFSAIPELRAELLNVQRKFIANADRGIVVEGRDIGTVVVPDAALKIYLQADIEARAERRSAELDAPAAEVGQSLAARDQIDSTRAASPLSKAVDAVLIDSTDLTLEETADWVWELLKERSLLGLPIVAILGRPNVGKSTLINRFIGRREAIVEDTPGVTRDRVQYECEWGGRRFIVMDTGGWESKPDGISVQVSASAELAMQEADVLAFVVDAHVGALDEDDILVQELRKVKKPMVLIANKVDSDVDEADAHALWNLGLGEPRFVSALHGRGSGDLLDYIVSEMPEVGGAQTQDGYRKIALIGRPNVGKSSLLNALAGENRSIVDDVAGTTRDPVDELIEFGGSIWRFIDTAGLRKRANQASGTDYYATLRTQAALERCECAVVVLDASQPISEQDLRVITMVEEAGKAMVIVMNKWDLVDEDRRDQLDREIDRHLDQVEWAQRVNVAAKTGWHRDRLAPALRTAIDSWERRVPTAKLNSFLGALIGATPPPVRGGKQPKIYYATQAGIAPPKFVIFSSGWIEASYRRFIERRLREEFGFPGTPVQVAVRVKERD
;
A
#
# COMPACT_ATOMS: atom_id res chain seq x y z
N MET A 1 -5.15 6.36 -6.26
CA MET A 1 -4.14 7.30 -6.81
C MET A 1 -3.34 7.86 -5.66
N ILE A 2 -2.01 7.83 -5.76
CA ILE A 2 -1.11 8.18 -4.64
C ILE A 2 -0.61 9.61 -4.82
N VAL A 3 -0.67 10.41 -3.75
CA VAL A 3 -0.16 11.79 -3.75
C VAL A 3 1.00 11.91 -2.77
N VAL A 4 2.15 12.39 -3.27
CA VAL A 4 3.30 12.75 -2.45
C VAL A 4 3.41 14.26 -2.41
N ALA A 5 3.33 14.83 -1.21
CA ALA A 5 3.51 16.24 -0.95
C ALA A 5 4.95 16.53 -0.55
N ILE A 6 5.63 17.45 -1.25
CA ILE A 6 6.98 17.90 -0.93
C ILE A 6 6.99 19.40 -0.64
N ASP A 7 7.12 19.74 0.63
CA ASP A 7 7.21 21.10 1.15
C ASP A 7 8.63 21.47 1.60
N GLY A 8 8.87 22.76 1.82
CA GLY A 8 10.16 23.27 2.29
C GLY A 8 10.51 24.66 1.78
N PRO A 9 11.61 25.28 2.25
CA PRO A 9 12.06 26.59 1.80
C PRO A 9 12.61 26.58 0.37
N SER A 10 12.77 27.77 -0.21
CA SER A 10 13.34 27.92 -1.55
C SER A 10 14.81 27.46 -1.56
N GLY A 11 15.23 26.73 -2.59
CA GLY A 11 16.61 26.21 -2.72
C GLY A 11 16.88 24.87 -2.02
N ALA A 12 15.91 24.33 -1.26
CA ALA A 12 16.07 23.04 -0.56
C ALA A 12 15.99 21.79 -1.47
N GLY A 13 16.10 21.94 -2.79
CA GLY A 13 16.09 20.80 -3.73
C GLY A 13 14.71 20.22 -4.09
N LYS A 14 13.61 20.76 -3.58
CA LYS A 14 12.24 20.25 -3.80
C LYS A 14 11.91 19.89 -5.25
N SER A 15 12.09 20.82 -6.19
CA SER A 15 11.74 20.61 -7.59
C SER A 15 12.51 19.47 -8.23
N SER A 16 13.80 19.38 -7.90
CA SER A 16 14.68 18.34 -8.43
C SER A 16 14.32 16.98 -7.84
N THR A 17 14.14 16.89 -6.51
CA THR A 17 13.73 15.65 -5.83
C THR A 17 12.36 15.19 -6.30
N ALA A 18 11.39 16.11 -6.41
CA ALA A 18 10.04 15.80 -6.86
C ALA A 18 10.02 15.22 -8.28
N LYS A 19 10.80 15.80 -9.21
CA LYS A 19 10.94 15.27 -10.56
C LYS A 19 11.63 13.92 -10.59
N ALA A 20 12.72 13.74 -9.84
CA ALA A 20 13.44 12.47 -9.78
C ALA A 20 12.54 11.33 -9.29
N VAL A 21 11.79 11.56 -8.20
CA VAL A 21 10.83 10.59 -7.66
C VAL A 21 9.67 10.33 -8.63
N ALA A 22 9.11 11.38 -9.23
CA ALA A 22 8.02 11.23 -10.20
C ALA A 22 8.46 10.47 -11.46
N GLN A 23 9.66 10.74 -11.99
CA GLN A 23 10.23 10.01 -13.12
C GLN A 23 10.45 8.55 -12.77
N ARG A 24 11.07 8.26 -11.63
CA ARG A 24 11.33 6.89 -11.16
C ARG A 24 10.03 6.10 -10.95
N ALA A 25 8.98 6.73 -10.45
CA ALA A 25 7.69 6.09 -10.22
C ALA A 25 6.78 6.03 -11.46
N GLY A 26 7.12 6.71 -12.56
CA GLY A 26 6.21 6.90 -13.70
C GLY A 26 4.95 7.69 -13.31
N TRP A 27 5.08 8.64 -12.38
CA TRP A 27 4.01 9.47 -11.84
C TRP A 27 3.99 10.85 -12.47
N ASN A 28 2.85 11.53 -12.34
CA ASN A 28 2.74 12.94 -12.70
C ASN A 28 3.54 13.81 -11.74
N TYR A 29 3.87 15.03 -12.19
CA TYR A 29 4.54 16.04 -11.38
C TYR A 29 3.78 17.36 -11.44
N LEU A 30 3.69 18.07 -10.32
CA LEU A 30 3.09 19.40 -10.26
C LEU A 30 3.97 20.38 -9.47
N ASP A 31 4.41 21.44 -10.16
CA ASP A 31 5.04 22.61 -9.56
C ASP A 31 3.96 23.65 -9.23
N THR A 32 3.53 23.72 -7.97
CA THR A 32 2.53 24.72 -7.57
C THR A 32 3.08 26.15 -7.62
N GLY A 33 4.39 26.33 -7.42
CA GLY A 33 5.06 27.63 -7.50
C GLY A 33 4.99 28.21 -8.92
N ALA A 34 5.08 27.37 -9.95
CA ALA A 34 4.89 27.78 -11.33
C ALA A 34 3.48 28.36 -11.57
N LEU A 35 2.43 27.78 -10.98
CA LEU A 35 1.06 28.28 -11.11
C LEU A 35 0.89 29.69 -10.52
N TYR A 36 1.43 29.92 -9.31
CA TYR A 36 1.43 31.26 -8.70
C TYR A 36 2.20 32.28 -9.55
N ARG A 37 3.33 31.88 -10.14
CA ARG A 37 4.13 32.74 -11.02
C ARG A 37 3.45 33.01 -12.36
N ALA A 38 2.75 32.03 -12.94
CA ALA A 38 1.98 32.22 -14.18
C ALA A 38 0.81 33.17 -13.99
N MET A 39 0.08 33.06 -12.87
CA MET A 39 -0.94 34.03 -12.49
C MET A 39 -0.32 35.43 -12.30
N THR A 40 0.82 35.53 -11.62
CA THR A 40 1.52 36.81 -11.43
C THR A 40 1.96 37.42 -12.75
N TRP A 41 2.52 36.61 -13.65
CA TRP A 41 2.88 37.05 -14.99
C TRP A 41 1.68 37.56 -15.78
N LEU A 42 0.54 36.85 -15.70
CA LEU A 42 -0.70 37.29 -16.33
C LEU A 42 -1.18 38.64 -15.76
N ALA A 43 -1.13 38.81 -14.44
CA ALA A 43 -1.50 40.06 -13.78
C ALA A 43 -0.64 41.23 -14.25
N LEU A 44 0.69 41.02 -14.35
CA LEU A 44 1.62 42.04 -14.86
C LEU A 44 1.38 42.34 -16.35
N ARG A 45 1.15 41.31 -17.17
CA ARG A 45 0.90 41.45 -18.61
C ARG A 45 -0.37 42.24 -18.90
N GLU A 46 -1.43 41.98 -18.14
CA GLU A 46 -2.72 42.68 -18.27
C GLU A 46 -2.76 44.00 -17.48
N ASN A 47 -1.70 44.32 -16.74
CA ASN A 47 -1.58 45.51 -15.90
C ASN A 47 -2.74 45.63 -14.88
N VAL A 48 -3.06 44.51 -14.22
CA VAL A 48 -4.14 44.41 -13.21
C VAL A 48 -3.57 44.03 -11.85
N GLU A 49 -4.05 44.67 -10.80
CA GLU A 49 -3.59 44.42 -9.42
C GLU A 49 -4.67 43.90 -8.47
N SER A 50 -5.95 44.18 -8.76
CA SER A 50 -7.05 43.81 -7.88
C SER A 50 -7.41 42.33 -8.04
N ALA A 51 -7.82 41.68 -6.94
CA ALA A 51 -8.19 40.27 -6.99
C ALA A 51 -9.32 39.98 -8.02
N PRO A 52 -10.41 40.78 -8.10
CA PRO A 52 -11.45 40.57 -9.11
C PRO A 52 -10.93 40.65 -10.55
N ASP A 53 -10.03 41.59 -10.85
CA ASP A 53 -9.51 41.78 -12.20
C ASP A 53 -8.58 40.64 -12.61
N VAL A 54 -7.72 40.18 -11.68
CA VAL A 54 -6.85 39.02 -11.91
C VAL A 54 -7.68 37.75 -12.11
N LEU A 55 -8.75 37.54 -11.34
CA LEU A 55 -9.68 36.42 -11.53
C LEU A 55 -10.40 36.50 -12.88
N ALA A 56 -10.81 37.69 -13.32
CA ALA A 56 -11.39 37.89 -14.64
C ALA A 56 -10.38 37.55 -15.76
N ALA A 57 -9.12 37.95 -15.59
CA ALA A 57 -8.04 37.59 -16.51
C ALA A 57 -7.81 36.08 -16.58
N LEU A 58 -7.77 35.38 -15.44
CA LEU A 58 -7.62 33.92 -15.36
C LEU A 58 -8.77 33.17 -16.05
N LYS A 59 -10.00 33.70 -15.99
CA LYS A 59 -11.14 33.12 -16.72
C LYS A 59 -10.98 33.25 -18.24
N ARG A 60 -10.42 34.37 -18.71
CA ARG A 60 -10.17 34.60 -20.14
C ARG A 60 -8.96 33.82 -20.64
N PHE A 61 -7.94 33.67 -19.80
CA PHE A 61 -6.70 32.97 -20.11
C PHE A 61 -6.42 31.91 -19.04
N PRO A 62 -7.08 30.73 -19.15
CA PRO A 62 -6.96 29.70 -18.13
C PRO A 62 -5.53 29.16 -18.05
N LEU A 63 -5.13 28.79 -16.82
CA LEU A 63 -3.86 28.12 -16.60
C LEU A 63 -3.96 26.66 -16.99
N ARG A 64 -2.96 26.18 -17.75
CA ARG A 64 -2.80 24.76 -18.06
C ARG A 64 -1.39 24.32 -17.70
N PHE A 65 -1.28 23.17 -17.04
CA PHE A 65 0.00 22.57 -16.66
C PHE A 65 0.13 21.18 -17.29
N VAL A 66 1.25 20.93 -17.96
CA VAL A 66 1.62 19.61 -18.49
C VAL A 66 2.40 18.89 -17.39
N ALA A 67 1.73 17.94 -16.73
CA ALA A 67 2.23 17.24 -15.56
C ALA A 67 3.23 16.10 -15.88
N ASN A 68 4.09 16.31 -16.88
CA ASN A 68 5.15 15.38 -17.26
C ASN A 68 6.45 15.75 -16.50
N PRO A 69 7.00 14.86 -15.66
CA PRO A 69 8.18 15.19 -14.86
C PRO A 69 9.47 15.31 -15.69
N ALA A 70 9.55 14.75 -16.90
CA ALA A 70 10.69 14.92 -17.80
C ALA A 70 10.70 16.30 -18.49
N LYS A 71 9.50 16.82 -18.80
CA LYS A 71 9.35 18.11 -19.47
C LYS A 71 8.07 18.82 -19.01
N PRO A 72 8.07 19.44 -17.81
CA PRO A 72 6.91 20.17 -17.33
C PRO A 72 6.75 21.48 -18.10
N GLU A 73 5.54 21.76 -18.54
CA GLU A 73 5.21 22.98 -19.30
C GLU A 73 4.00 23.67 -18.68
N ILE A 74 4.04 24.99 -18.62
CA ILE A 74 2.96 25.82 -18.09
C ILE A 74 2.49 26.80 -19.17
N TYR A 75 1.18 26.91 -19.29
CA TYR A 75 0.52 27.72 -20.30
C TYR A 75 -0.48 28.67 -19.65
N VAL A 76 -0.58 29.87 -20.22
CA VAL A 76 -1.59 30.88 -19.91
C VAL A 76 -2.39 31.11 -21.19
N GLY A 77 -3.60 30.56 -21.27
CA GLY A 77 -4.28 30.37 -22.55
C GLY A 77 -3.44 29.46 -23.47
N ASP A 78 -3.08 29.97 -24.65
CA ASP A 78 -2.29 29.22 -25.64
C ASP A 78 -0.77 29.51 -25.57
N VAL A 79 -0.34 30.41 -24.68
CA VAL A 79 1.07 30.82 -24.59
C VAL A 79 1.80 29.97 -23.56
N CYS A 80 2.87 29.29 -23.98
CA CYS A 80 3.80 28.61 -23.06
C CYS A 80 4.66 29.68 -22.36
N VAL A 81 4.66 29.70 -21.03
CA VAL A 81 5.27 30.79 -20.23
C VAL A 81 6.43 30.32 -19.35
N ASN A 82 7.00 29.13 -19.62
CA ASN A 82 8.05 28.53 -18.80
C ASN A 82 9.21 29.50 -18.49
N THR A 83 9.67 30.27 -19.47
CA THR A 83 10.79 31.20 -19.31
C THR A 83 10.39 32.49 -18.61
N GLU A 84 9.23 33.01 -18.97
CA GLU A 84 8.72 34.33 -18.59
C GLU A 84 8.35 34.38 -17.10
N ILE A 85 7.82 33.28 -16.57
CA ILE A 85 7.48 33.17 -15.14
C ILE A 85 8.72 33.19 -14.22
N ARG A 86 9.92 33.07 -14.79
CA ARG A 86 11.20 33.13 -14.09
C ARG A 86 11.88 34.50 -14.19
N SER A 87 11.27 35.47 -14.87
CA SER A 87 11.76 36.84 -14.95
C SER A 87 11.91 37.50 -13.56
N VAL A 88 12.75 38.53 -13.51
CA VAL A 88 12.99 39.33 -12.29
C VAL A 88 11.69 39.99 -11.82
N ASP A 89 10.90 40.55 -12.75
CA ASP A 89 9.64 41.24 -12.44
C ASP A 89 8.63 40.30 -11.76
N VAL A 90 8.41 39.11 -12.33
CA VAL A 90 7.53 38.10 -11.73
C VAL A 90 8.06 37.63 -10.38
N THR A 91 9.37 37.42 -10.28
CA THR A 91 10.02 36.99 -9.03
C THR A 91 9.86 38.01 -7.91
N ASN A 92 9.85 39.31 -8.23
CA ASN A 92 9.64 40.38 -7.25
C ASN A 92 8.16 40.56 -6.90
N ALA A 93 7.24 40.30 -7.83
CA ALA A 93 5.81 40.52 -7.63
C ALA A 93 5.06 39.31 -7.02
N VAL A 94 5.53 38.07 -7.20
CA VAL A 94 4.78 36.85 -6.85
C VAL A 94 4.37 36.79 -5.38
N SER A 95 5.18 37.33 -4.47
CA SER A 95 4.86 37.38 -3.04
C SER A 95 3.64 38.27 -2.73
N LYS A 96 3.46 39.38 -3.47
CA LYS A 96 2.29 40.28 -3.32
C LYS A 96 1.01 39.56 -3.73
N PHE A 97 1.00 38.94 -4.92
CA PHE A 97 -0.19 38.28 -5.45
C PHE A 97 -0.53 36.97 -4.75
N SER A 98 0.47 36.16 -4.36
CA SER A 98 0.25 34.89 -3.64
C SER A 98 -0.31 35.06 -2.24
N ALA A 99 -0.18 36.25 -1.64
CA ALA A 99 -0.75 36.57 -0.34
C ALA A 99 -2.24 36.95 -0.39
N ILE A 100 -2.82 37.17 -1.58
CA ILE A 100 -4.23 37.56 -1.75
C ILE A 100 -5.12 36.33 -1.58
N PRO A 101 -6.02 36.28 -0.56
CA PRO A 101 -6.81 35.09 -0.24
C PRO A 101 -7.68 34.56 -1.38
N GLU A 102 -8.33 35.46 -2.14
CA GLU A 102 -9.25 35.10 -3.21
C GLU A 102 -8.52 34.43 -4.39
N LEU A 103 -7.33 34.96 -4.74
CA LEU A 103 -6.48 34.38 -5.79
C LEU A 103 -5.93 33.02 -5.37
N ARG A 104 -5.58 32.90 -4.10
CA ARG A 104 -5.09 31.66 -3.52
C ARG A 104 -6.16 30.57 -3.51
N ALA A 105 -7.41 30.92 -3.19
CA ALA A 105 -8.54 30.00 -3.24
C ALA A 105 -8.79 29.48 -4.67
N GLU A 106 -8.68 30.34 -5.69
CA GLU A 106 -8.80 29.91 -7.09
C GLU A 106 -7.67 28.97 -7.50
N LEU A 107 -6.41 29.30 -7.18
CA LEU A 107 -5.28 28.43 -7.49
C LEU A 107 -5.33 27.10 -6.75
N LEU A 108 -5.86 27.06 -5.53
CA LEU A 108 -6.09 25.83 -4.79
C LEU A 108 -7.04 24.89 -5.54
N ASN A 109 -8.12 25.43 -6.14
CA ASN A 109 -9.03 24.65 -6.97
C ASN A 109 -8.34 24.08 -8.21
N VAL A 110 -7.52 24.90 -8.88
CA VAL A 110 -6.73 24.49 -10.05
C VAL A 110 -5.74 23.38 -9.69
N GLN A 111 -5.01 23.52 -8.58
CA GLN A 111 -4.05 22.53 -8.08
C GLN A 111 -4.74 21.20 -7.81
N ARG A 112 -5.84 21.21 -7.05
CA ARG A 112 -6.62 20.00 -6.74
C ARG A 112 -7.19 19.33 -7.97
N LYS A 113 -7.58 20.11 -8.99
CA LYS A 113 -8.02 19.57 -10.28
C LYS A 113 -6.90 18.84 -11.02
N PHE A 114 -5.67 19.39 -11.05
CA PHE A 114 -4.53 18.70 -11.64
C PHE A 114 -4.18 17.42 -10.88
N ILE A 115 -4.25 17.46 -9.55
CA ILE A 115 -4.01 16.29 -8.70
C ILE A 115 -5.05 15.20 -8.97
N ALA A 116 -6.34 15.54 -9.00
CA ALA A 116 -7.42 14.58 -9.23
C ALA A 116 -7.41 13.94 -10.62
N ASN A 117 -6.77 14.58 -11.60
CA ASN A 117 -6.69 14.09 -12.98
C ASN A 117 -5.41 13.27 -13.25
N ALA A 118 -4.58 12.98 -12.24
CA ALA A 118 -3.40 12.14 -12.44
C ALA A 118 -3.80 10.66 -12.56
N ASP A 119 -3.12 9.93 -13.45
CA ASP A 119 -3.54 8.56 -13.82
C ASP A 119 -3.16 7.53 -12.75
N ARG A 120 -1.90 7.56 -12.28
CA ARG A 120 -1.33 6.55 -11.37
C ARG A 120 -1.04 7.14 -9.98
N GLY A 121 -0.21 8.18 -9.97
CA GLY A 121 0.17 8.96 -8.80
C GLY A 121 0.74 10.30 -9.23
N ILE A 122 0.94 11.19 -8.27
CA ILE A 122 1.46 12.53 -8.52
C ILE A 122 2.36 12.99 -7.37
N VAL A 123 3.51 13.58 -7.73
CA VAL A 123 4.37 14.29 -6.79
C VAL A 123 4.12 15.79 -6.93
N VAL A 124 3.67 16.41 -5.85
CA VAL A 124 3.29 17.81 -5.81
C VAL A 124 4.27 18.55 -4.91
N GLU A 125 4.91 19.59 -5.44
CA GLU A 125 5.83 20.41 -4.66
C GLU A 125 5.29 21.81 -4.38
N GLY A 126 5.70 22.37 -3.25
CA GLY A 126 5.32 23.71 -2.86
C GLY A 126 5.82 24.11 -1.48
N ARG A 127 5.03 24.93 -0.79
CA ARG A 127 5.34 25.45 0.55
C ARG A 127 4.38 24.95 1.63
N ASP A 128 3.17 24.61 1.23
CA ASP A 128 2.03 24.29 2.08
C ASP A 128 1.16 23.17 1.47
N ILE A 129 1.79 22.26 0.72
CA ILE A 129 1.12 21.16 0.05
C ILE A 129 0.52 20.21 1.09
N GLY A 130 1.32 19.74 2.03
CA GLY A 130 0.90 18.79 3.06
C GLY A 130 0.06 19.39 4.18
N THR A 131 -0.02 20.73 4.27
CA THR A 131 -0.83 21.44 5.27
C THR A 131 -2.15 21.96 4.72
N VAL A 132 -2.21 22.40 3.45
CA VAL A 132 -3.40 23.05 2.87
C VAL A 132 -3.86 22.41 1.56
N VAL A 133 -2.95 22.16 0.62
CA VAL A 133 -3.36 21.70 -0.73
C VAL A 133 -3.93 20.30 -0.67
N VAL A 134 -3.17 19.37 -0.07
CA VAL A 134 -3.50 17.96 0.13
C VAL A 134 -3.14 17.52 1.55
N PRO A 135 -3.96 17.89 2.56
CA PRO A 135 -3.73 17.47 3.95
C PRO A 135 -3.84 15.96 4.17
N ASP A 136 -4.40 15.22 3.22
CA ASP A 136 -4.53 13.76 3.30
C ASP A 136 -3.56 13.04 2.35
N ALA A 137 -2.48 13.72 1.92
CA ALA A 137 -1.45 13.11 1.07
C ALA A 137 -0.84 11.88 1.76
N ALA A 138 -0.68 10.79 1.00
CA ALA A 138 -0.21 9.50 1.51
C ALA A 138 1.22 9.58 2.08
N LEU A 139 2.05 10.46 1.50
CA LEU A 139 3.36 10.81 2.03
C LEU A 139 3.55 12.33 1.97
N LYS A 140 3.94 12.91 3.10
CA LYS A 140 4.30 14.32 3.23
C LYS A 140 5.75 14.42 3.63
N ILE A 141 6.50 15.21 2.88
CA ILE A 141 7.92 15.44 3.09
C ILE A 141 8.13 16.92 3.28
N TYR A 142 8.94 17.26 4.28
CA TYR A 142 9.45 18.60 4.44
C TYR A 142 10.96 18.55 4.21
N LEU A 143 11.39 19.04 3.05
CA LEU A 143 12.80 19.16 2.69
C LEU A 143 13.37 20.42 3.34
N GLN A 144 14.45 20.25 4.08
CA GLN A 144 15.21 21.34 4.67
C GLN A 144 16.64 21.30 4.15
N ALA A 145 17.29 22.46 4.09
CA ALA A 145 18.72 22.59 3.94
C ALA A 145 19.13 23.89 4.64
N ASP A 146 20.37 23.97 5.09
CA ASP A 146 20.94 25.19 5.62
C ASP A 146 20.89 26.34 4.59
N ILE A 147 21.09 27.58 5.05
CA ILE A 147 21.03 28.74 4.14
C ILE A 147 22.23 28.77 3.18
N GLU A 148 23.39 28.28 3.61
CA GLU A 148 24.64 28.30 2.85
C GLU A 148 24.58 27.34 1.66
N ALA A 149 24.24 26.06 1.85
CA ALA A 149 24.10 25.11 0.76
C ALA A 149 22.96 25.50 -0.20
N ARG A 150 21.86 26.09 0.29
CA ARG A 150 20.80 26.63 -0.57
C ARG A 150 21.29 27.80 -1.41
N ALA A 151 22.09 28.70 -0.83
CA ALA A 151 22.66 29.83 -1.53
C ALA A 151 23.66 29.38 -2.60
N GLU A 152 24.52 28.40 -2.31
CA GLU A 152 25.47 27.83 -3.26
C GLU A 152 24.79 27.14 -4.45
N ARG A 153 23.79 26.28 -4.19
CA ARG A 153 23.00 25.63 -5.25
C ARG A 153 22.33 26.67 -6.15
N ARG A 154 21.77 27.71 -5.55
CA ARG A 154 21.03 28.74 -6.29
C ARG A 154 21.96 29.72 -7.00
N SER A 155 23.14 29.97 -6.46
CA SER A 155 24.26 30.68 -7.09
C SER A 155 24.68 29.99 -8.38
N ALA A 156 24.85 28.67 -8.36
CA ALA A 156 25.18 27.89 -9.56
C ALA A 156 24.07 27.91 -10.62
N GLU A 157 22.80 27.95 -10.24
CA GLU A 157 21.67 28.05 -11.18
C GLU A 157 21.52 29.43 -11.84
N LEU A 158 21.88 30.50 -11.13
CA LEU A 158 21.64 31.88 -11.54
C LEU A 158 22.90 32.60 -12.05
N ASP A 159 24.07 31.96 -11.94
CA ASP A 159 25.39 32.57 -12.20
C ASP A 159 25.58 33.89 -11.43
N ALA A 160 25.26 33.87 -10.13
CA ALA A 160 25.27 35.03 -9.24
C ALA A 160 25.96 34.74 -7.91
N PRO A 161 26.58 35.72 -7.22
CA PRO A 161 27.33 35.47 -5.98
C PRO A 161 26.48 34.86 -4.86
N ALA A 162 26.96 33.76 -4.26
CA ALA A 162 26.25 33.05 -3.18
C ALA A 162 25.86 33.94 -1.99
N ALA A 163 26.68 34.93 -1.63
CA ALA A 163 26.36 35.86 -0.53
C ALA A 163 25.10 36.71 -0.80
N GLU A 164 24.92 37.21 -2.02
CA GLU A 164 23.75 38.01 -2.41
C GLU A 164 22.49 37.14 -2.50
N VAL A 165 22.64 35.93 -3.06
CA VAL A 165 21.58 34.93 -3.15
C VAL A 165 21.12 34.50 -1.75
N GLY A 166 22.05 34.26 -0.83
CA GLY A 166 21.76 33.89 0.56
C GLY A 166 20.98 34.95 1.32
N GLN A 167 21.35 36.23 1.19
CA GLN A 167 20.59 37.33 1.80
C GLN A 167 19.17 37.43 1.25
N SER A 168 19.00 37.27 -0.07
CA SER A 168 17.68 37.26 -0.71
C SER A 168 16.80 36.10 -0.23
N LEU A 169 17.38 34.90 -0.09
CA LEU A 169 16.69 33.72 0.40
C LEU A 169 16.27 33.87 1.87
N ALA A 170 17.16 34.37 2.74
CA ALA A 170 16.87 34.58 4.16
C ALA A 170 15.74 35.59 4.38
N ALA A 171 15.77 36.72 3.67
CA ALA A 171 14.71 37.73 3.74
C ALA A 171 13.36 37.16 3.29
N ARG A 172 13.34 36.31 2.25
CA ARG A 172 12.12 35.65 1.77
C ARG A 172 11.59 34.62 2.74
N ASP A 173 12.45 33.78 3.30
CA ASP A 173 12.05 32.76 4.27
C ASP A 173 11.43 33.40 5.53
N GLN A 174 11.94 34.55 5.97
CA GLN A 174 11.36 35.31 7.08
C GLN A 174 9.99 35.88 6.73
N ILE A 175 9.82 36.44 5.53
CA ILE A 175 8.50 36.92 5.05
C ILE A 175 7.52 35.75 4.91
N ASP A 176 7.96 34.59 4.38
CA ASP A 176 7.10 33.44 4.10
C ASP A 176 6.67 32.69 5.37
N SER A 177 7.53 32.62 6.38
CA SER A 177 7.22 31.99 7.67
C SER A 177 6.31 32.83 8.57
N THR A 178 6.25 34.15 8.36
CA THR A 178 5.48 35.08 9.21
C THR A 178 4.15 35.53 8.60
N ARG A 179 3.73 34.98 7.44
CA ARG A 179 2.46 35.36 6.80
C ARG A 179 1.25 34.88 7.59
N ALA A 180 0.22 35.73 7.65
CA ALA A 180 -1.06 35.38 8.27
C ALA A 180 -1.80 34.26 7.54
N ALA A 181 -1.63 34.15 6.21
CA ALA A 181 -2.21 33.09 5.40
C ALA A 181 -1.14 32.11 4.92
N SER A 182 -1.29 30.84 5.34
CA SER A 182 -0.48 29.68 4.88
C SER A 182 1.04 29.89 5.03
N PRO A 183 1.51 30.09 6.27
CA PRO A 183 2.93 30.28 6.54
C PRO A 183 3.73 29.04 6.14
N LEU A 184 4.98 29.24 5.73
CA LEU A 184 5.92 28.14 5.51
C LEU A 184 6.06 27.36 6.82
N SER A 185 5.42 26.19 6.87
CA SER A 185 5.30 25.39 8.08
C SER A 185 5.26 23.91 7.71
N LYS A 186 5.92 23.10 8.55
CA LYS A 186 5.93 21.66 8.41
C LYS A 186 4.57 21.09 8.86
N ALA A 187 3.93 20.26 8.04
CA ALA A 187 2.75 19.51 8.48
C ALA A 187 3.09 18.58 9.65
N VAL A 188 2.14 18.34 10.55
CA VAL A 188 2.38 17.59 11.80
C VAL A 188 2.93 16.18 11.54
N ASP A 189 2.45 15.54 10.49
CA ASP A 189 2.78 14.19 10.05
C ASP A 189 3.82 14.15 8.91
N ALA A 190 4.40 15.30 8.53
CA ALA A 190 5.45 15.35 7.51
C ALA A 190 6.78 14.83 8.04
N VAL A 191 7.41 13.98 7.22
CA VAL A 191 8.77 13.49 7.47
C VAL A 191 9.76 14.59 7.09
N LEU A 192 10.64 14.96 8.03
CA LEU A 192 11.71 15.93 7.78
C LEU A 192 12.89 15.22 7.12
N ILE A 193 13.34 15.74 5.97
CA ILE A 193 14.57 15.30 5.31
C ILE A 193 15.50 16.51 5.26
N ASP A 194 16.64 16.40 5.94
CA ASP A 194 17.72 17.37 5.83
C ASP A 194 18.59 17.01 4.63
N SER A 195 18.56 17.87 3.61
CA SER A 195 19.27 17.71 2.35
C SER A 195 20.57 18.50 2.31
N THR A 196 21.04 19.07 3.43
CA THR A 196 22.24 19.93 3.47
C THR A 196 23.45 19.25 2.84
N ASP A 197 23.79 18.05 3.30
CA ASP A 197 24.94 17.27 2.83
C ASP A 197 24.58 16.13 1.86
N LEU A 198 23.32 16.08 1.40
CA LEU A 198 22.85 15.03 0.50
C LEU A 198 22.92 15.48 -0.96
N THR A 199 23.33 14.56 -1.82
CA THR A 199 23.14 14.71 -3.27
C THR A 199 21.66 14.57 -3.65
N LEU A 200 21.30 14.94 -4.88
CA LEU A 200 19.95 14.76 -5.40
C LEU A 200 19.52 13.29 -5.41
N GLU A 201 20.44 12.39 -5.81
CA GLU A 201 20.18 10.96 -5.88
C GLU A 201 19.92 10.38 -4.48
N GLU A 202 20.80 10.69 -3.52
CA GLU A 202 20.60 10.26 -2.12
C GLU A 202 19.30 10.82 -1.53
N THR A 203 18.98 12.09 -1.81
CA THR A 203 17.72 12.69 -1.34
C THR A 203 16.51 11.98 -1.95
N ALA A 204 16.55 11.65 -3.24
CA ALA A 204 15.48 10.92 -3.91
C ALA A 204 15.36 9.47 -3.41
N ASP A 205 16.48 8.81 -3.10
CA ASP A 205 16.50 7.47 -2.49
C ASP A 205 15.88 7.46 -1.10
N TRP A 206 16.13 8.48 -0.27
CA TRP A 206 15.45 8.62 1.02
C TRP A 206 13.94 8.72 0.86
N VAL A 207 13.45 9.51 -0.10
CA VAL A 207 12.01 9.57 -0.42
C VAL A 207 11.51 8.22 -0.89
N TRP A 208 12.30 7.52 -1.71
CA TRP A 208 11.95 6.22 -2.27
C TRP A 208 11.80 5.14 -1.20
N GLU A 209 12.73 5.07 -0.25
CA GLU A 209 12.65 4.12 0.85
C GLU A 209 11.42 4.39 1.74
N LEU A 210 11.07 5.66 1.96
CA LEU A 210 9.82 6.00 2.66
C LEU A 210 8.56 5.53 1.89
N LEU A 211 8.57 5.64 0.56
CA LEU A 211 7.47 5.12 -0.27
C LEU A 211 7.36 3.59 -0.17
N LYS A 212 8.49 2.87 -0.15
CA LYS A 212 8.52 1.41 0.05
C LYS A 212 8.05 1.01 1.44
N GLU A 213 8.58 1.65 2.48
CA GLU A 213 8.23 1.36 3.88
C GLU A 213 6.73 1.53 4.13
N ARG A 214 6.11 2.55 3.51
CA ARG A 214 4.67 2.80 3.58
C ARG A 214 3.84 1.98 2.58
N SER A 215 4.47 1.11 1.79
CA SER A 215 3.81 0.32 0.74
C SER A 215 3.00 1.20 -0.25
N LEU A 216 3.51 2.39 -0.56
CA LEU A 216 2.89 3.37 -1.46
C LEU A 216 3.34 3.22 -2.91
N LEU A 217 4.07 2.15 -3.24
CA LEU A 217 4.41 1.83 -4.62
C LEU A 217 3.47 0.72 -5.08
N GLY A 218 2.83 0.95 -6.23
CA GLY A 218 2.00 -0.06 -6.88
C GLY A 218 2.79 -1.32 -7.20
N LEU A 219 2.18 -2.49 -7.03
CA LEU A 219 2.80 -3.75 -7.46
C LEU A 219 2.66 -3.92 -8.98
N PRO A 220 3.74 -4.26 -9.70
CA PRO A 220 3.65 -4.61 -11.13
C PRO A 220 2.68 -5.75 -11.35
N ILE A 221 1.86 -5.67 -12.41
CA ILE A 221 0.95 -6.76 -12.79
C ILE A 221 1.51 -7.52 -13.99
N VAL A 222 1.64 -8.84 -13.86
CA VAL A 222 1.98 -9.78 -14.93
C VAL A 222 0.73 -10.55 -15.31
N ALA A 223 0.19 -10.34 -16.51
CA ALA A 223 -0.94 -11.13 -17.01
C ALA A 223 -0.45 -12.38 -17.74
N ILE A 224 -0.90 -13.55 -17.31
CA ILE A 224 -0.58 -14.83 -17.94
C ILE A 224 -1.72 -15.21 -18.89
N LEU A 225 -1.44 -15.11 -20.18
CA LEU A 225 -2.35 -15.30 -21.30
C LEU A 225 -2.01 -16.61 -22.04
N GLY A 226 -3.00 -17.21 -22.70
CA GLY A 226 -2.80 -18.43 -23.50
C GLY A 226 -4.06 -19.28 -23.60
N ARG A 227 -4.09 -20.19 -24.59
CA ARG A 227 -5.21 -21.12 -24.78
C ARG A 227 -5.47 -22.01 -23.55
N PRO A 228 -6.64 -22.65 -23.43
CA PRO A 228 -6.89 -23.67 -22.40
C PRO A 228 -5.83 -24.79 -22.46
N ASN A 229 -5.53 -25.42 -21.32
CA ASN A 229 -4.67 -26.61 -21.19
C ASN A 229 -3.17 -26.45 -21.56
N VAL A 230 -2.70 -25.24 -21.88
CA VAL A 230 -1.26 -24.95 -22.08
C VAL A 230 -0.44 -24.94 -20.78
N GLY A 231 -1.10 -25.06 -19.62
CA GLY A 231 -0.43 -25.14 -18.29
C GLY A 231 -0.25 -23.81 -17.55
N LYS A 232 -1.07 -22.78 -17.86
CA LYS A 232 -1.07 -21.48 -17.15
C LYS A 232 -1.19 -21.61 -15.64
N SER A 233 -2.21 -22.33 -15.15
CA SER A 233 -2.46 -22.48 -13.71
C SER A 233 -1.35 -23.28 -13.01
N THR A 234 -0.71 -24.22 -13.70
CA THR A 234 0.48 -24.92 -13.20
C THR A 234 1.66 -23.96 -13.05
N LEU A 235 1.86 -23.06 -14.01
CA LEU A 235 2.92 -22.05 -13.98
C LEU A 235 2.67 -21.01 -12.87
N ILE A 236 1.44 -20.53 -12.71
CA ILE A 236 1.01 -19.63 -11.64
C ILE A 236 1.28 -20.25 -10.26
N ASN A 237 0.85 -21.49 -10.05
CA ASN A 237 1.11 -22.23 -8.81
C ASN A 237 2.61 -22.34 -8.50
N ARG A 238 3.44 -22.50 -9.53
CA ARG A 238 4.89 -22.53 -9.37
C ARG A 238 5.44 -21.17 -8.96
N PHE A 239 4.95 -20.08 -9.56
CA PHE A 239 5.38 -18.72 -9.21
C PHE A 239 5.00 -18.34 -7.77
N ILE A 240 3.83 -18.73 -7.29
CA ILE A 240 3.35 -18.39 -5.93
C ILE A 240 4.14 -19.14 -4.84
N GLY A 241 4.78 -20.27 -5.17
CA GLY A 241 5.57 -21.05 -4.20
C GLY A 241 4.74 -21.75 -3.10
N ARG A 242 3.41 -21.59 -3.12
CA ARG A 242 2.43 -22.24 -2.23
C ARG A 242 1.30 -22.83 -3.07
N ARG A 243 0.75 -23.97 -2.64
CA ARG A 243 -0.41 -24.63 -3.28
C ARG A 243 -1.69 -23.82 -3.02
N GLU A 244 -1.89 -22.72 -3.74
CA GLU A 244 -3.09 -21.87 -3.63
C GLU A 244 -4.03 -21.92 -4.83
N ALA A 245 -3.63 -22.42 -6.01
CA ALA A 245 -4.63 -22.76 -7.04
C ALA A 245 -5.09 -24.20 -6.82
N ILE A 246 -6.33 -24.33 -6.35
CA ILE A 246 -7.09 -25.58 -6.40
C ILE A 246 -7.09 -26.04 -7.86
N VAL A 247 -6.36 -27.11 -8.15
CA VAL A 247 -6.50 -27.85 -9.40
C VAL A 247 -7.73 -28.73 -9.24
N GLU A 248 -8.90 -28.19 -9.58
CA GLU A 248 -10.07 -29.02 -9.89
C GLU A 248 -10.42 -28.80 -11.36
N ASP A 249 -10.03 -29.77 -12.19
CA ASP A 249 -10.44 -29.94 -13.59
C ASP A 249 -11.94 -30.31 -13.67
N THR A 250 -12.84 -29.43 -13.21
CA THR A 250 -14.29 -29.61 -13.41
C THR A 250 -14.82 -28.51 -14.33
N PRO A 251 -15.15 -28.83 -15.59
CA PRO A 251 -15.78 -27.88 -16.52
C PRO A 251 -17.13 -27.42 -15.95
N GLY A 252 -17.28 -26.13 -15.61
CA GLY A 252 -18.57 -25.55 -15.21
C GLY A 252 -18.59 -24.60 -14.02
N VAL A 253 -17.47 -24.22 -13.41
CA VAL A 253 -17.44 -23.21 -12.33
C VAL A 253 -17.05 -21.84 -12.90
N THR A 254 -17.82 -20.81 -12.55
CA THR A 254 -17.79 -19.48 -13.16
C THR A 254 -16.43 -18.79 -13.05
N ARG A 255 -16.00 -18.28 -14.21
CA ARG A 255 -14.82 -17.47 -14.48
C ARG A 255 -14.92 -16.09 -13.80
N ASP A 256 -14.22 -15.90 -12.70
CA ASP A 256 -13.85 -14.58 -12.19
C ASP A 256 -12.33 -14.53 -11.97
N ARG A 257 -11.74 -13.40 -12.33
CA ARG A 257 -10.28 -13.19 -12.42
C ARG A 257 -9.62 -13.37 -11.06
N VAL A 258 -8.57 -14.17 -11.00
CA VAL A 258 -7.81 -14.37 -9.75
C VAL A 258 -6.43 -13.71 -9.90
N GLN A 259 -6.14 -12.80 -8.98
CA GLN A 259 -4.85 -12.14 -8.83
C GLN A 259 -4.11 -12.76 -7.65
N TYR A 260 -2.83 -13.04 -7.83
CA TYR A 260 -1.98 -13.64 -6.80
C TYR A 260 -0.75 -12.78 -6.58
N GLU A 261 -0.42 -12.46 -5.33
CA GLU A 261 0.85 -11.80 -5.00
C GLU A 261 1.98 -12.82 -5.07
N CYS A 262 3.07 -12.46 -5.75
CA CYS A 262 4.27 -13.25 -5.93
C CYS A 262 5.48 -12.44 -5.48
N GLU A 263 6.48 -13.11 -4.91
CA GLU A 263 7.77 -12.53 -4.55
C GLU A 263 8.90 -13.34 -5.20
N TRP A 264 9.77 -12.67 -5.94
CA TRP A 264 10.98 -13.26 -6.52
C TRP A 264 12.16 -12.29 -6.44
N GLY A 265 13.31 -12.74 -5.96
CA GLY A 265 14.51 -11.90 -5.84
C GLY A 265 14.32 -10.65 -4.95
N GLY A 266 13.40 -10.70 -3.97
CA GLY A 266 13.01 -9.56 -3.15
C GLY A 266 12.07 -8.56 -3.84
N ARG A 267 11.64 -8.84 -5.08
CA ARG A 267 10.68 -8.03 -5.83
C ARG A 267 9.29 -8.64 -5.74
N ARG A 268 8.31 -7.84 -5.31
CA ARG A 268 6.90 -8.24 -5.22
C ARG A 268 6.12 -7.77 -6.44
N PHE A 269 5.21 -8.60 -6.93
CA PHE A 269 4.37 -8.32 -8.10
C PHE A 269 3.10 -9.17 -8.05
N ILE A 270 2.11 -8.80 -8.85
CA ILE A 270 0.84 -9.52 -8.98
C ILE A 270 0.89 -10.37 -10.25
N VAL A 271 0.53 -11.64 -10.15
CA VAL A 271 0.27 -12.52 -11.29
C VAL A 271 -1.23 -12.62 -11.47
N MET A 272 -1.71 -12.29 -12.67
CA MET A 272 -3.14 -12.33 -13.03
C MET A 272 -3.43 -13.52 -13.93
N ASP A 273 -4.34 -14.40 -13.51
CA ASP A 273 -4.89 -15.46 -14.38
C ASP A 273 -6.03 -14.88 -15.21
N THR A 274 -5.89 -14.89 -16.54
CA THR A 274 -6.92 -14.39 -17.45
C THR A 274 -7.98 -15.43 -17.79
N GLY A 275 -7.86 -16.65 -17.25
CA GLY A 275 -8.59 -17.82 -17.73
C GLY A 275 -8.15 -18.20 -19.16
N GLY A 276 -8.42 -19.44 -19.57
CA GLY A 276 -8.27 -19.81 -20.99
C GLY A 276 -9.26 -19.02 -21.85
N TRP A 277 -8.80 -18.39 -22.93
CA TRP A 277 -9.68 -17.78 -23.91
C TRP A 277 -10.35 -18.89 -24.73
N GLU A 278 -11.66 -18.79 -24.97
CA GLU A 278 -12.45 -19.83 -25.64
C GLU A 278 -12.71 -19.46 -27.10
N SER A 279 -12.35 -20.37 -28.01
CA SER A 279 -12.87 -20.41 -29.37
C SER A 279 -14.20 -21.17 -29.34
N LYS A 280 -15.32 -20.56 -29.78
CA LYS A 280 -16.60 -21.27 -29.86
C LYS A 280 -16.66 -22.13 -31.14
N PRO A 281 -17.25 -23.33 -31.11
CA PRO A 281 -17.26 -24.26 -32.26
C PRO A 281 -18.06 -23.80 -33.49
N ASP A 282 -18.89 -22.75 -33.40
CA ASP A 282 -19.93 -22.45 -34.41
C ASP A 282 -19.53 -21.40 -35.48
N GLY A 283 -18.25 -21.27 -35.82
CA GLY A 283 -17.81 -20.54 -37.03
C GLY A 283 -18.11 -19.03 -37.08
N ILE A 284 -18.56 -18.42 -35.97
CA ILE A 284 -18.83 -16.98 -35.87
C ILE A 284 -17.75 -16.34 -35.01
N SER A 285 -16.92 -15.53 -35.66
CA SER A 285 -15.93 -14.58 -35.13
C SER A 285 -15.27 -14.95 -33.80
N VAL A 286 -14.03 -15.44 -33.88
CA VAL A 286 -13.11 -15.52 -32.75
C VAL A 286 -12.85 -14.11 -32.23
N GLN A 287 -13.57 -13.69 -31.20
CA GLN A 287 -13.30 -12.46 -30.49
C GLN A 287 -12.43 -12.80 -29.27
N VAL A 288 -11.39 -11.99 -29.05
CA VAL A 288 -10.64 -12.01 -27.80
C VAL A 288 -11.64 -11.80 -26.67
N SER A 289 -11.57 -12.64 -25.63
CA SER A 289 -12.51 -12.50 -24.52
C SER A 289 -12.33 -11.12 -23.88
N ALA A 290 -13.42 -10.48 -23.44
CA ALA A 290 -13.36 -9.23 -22.70
C ALA A 290 -12.43 -9.32 -21.46
N SER A 291 -12.21 -10.54 -20.95
CA SER A 291 -11.24 -10.84 -19.90
C SER A 291 -9.78 -10.68 -20.34
N ALA A 292 -9.42 -11.16 -21.53
CA ALA A 292 -8.06 -11.01 -22.06
C ALA A 292 -7.78 -9.56 -22.47
N GLU A 293 -8.72 -8.85 -23.08
CA GLU A 293 -8.56 -7.44 -23.43
C GLU A 293 -8.32 -6.55 -22.19
N LEU A 294 -9.11 -6.75 -21.13
CA LEU A 294 -8.96 -5.94 -19.91
C LEU A 294 -7.67 -6.31 -19.16
N ALA A 295 -7.27 -7.59 -19.15
CA ALA A 295 -5.96 -7.99 -18.61
C ALA A 295 -4.80 -7.35 -19.39
N MET A 296 -4.92 -7.25 -20.72
CA MET A 296 -3.94 -6.54 -21.55
C MET A 296 -3.89 -5.03 -21.24
N GLN A 297 -4.99 -4.43 -20.79
CA GLN A 297 -5.06 -3.03 -20.37
C GLN A 297 -4.47 -2.80 -18.96
N GLU A 298 -4.74 -3.69 -18.01
CA GLU A 298 -4.30 -3.57 -16.61
C GLU A 298 -2.85 -3.98 -16.38
N ALA A 299 -2.36 -5.00 -17.10
CA ALA A 299 -1.03 -5.55 -16.86
C ALA A 299 0.09 -4.58 -17.22
N ASP A 300 1.18 -4.59 -16.48
CA ASP A 300 2.42 -3.90 -16.85
C ASP A 300 3.30 -4.77 -17.75
N VAL A 301 3.21 -6.11 -17.61
CA VAL A 301 3.89 -7.10 -18.45
C VAL A 301 2.91 -8.17 -18.90
N LEU A 302 3.00 -8.57 -20.18
CA LEU A 302 2.18 -9.62 -20.76
C LEU A 302 3.02 -10.88 -20.95
N ALA A 303 2.53 -12.01 -20.48
CA ALA A 303 3.17 -13.31 -20.60
C ALA A 303 2.28 -14.25 -21.40
N PHE A 304 2.68 -14.61 -22.62
CA PHE A 304 1.92 -15.49 -23.50
C PHE A 304 2.45 -16.91 -23.45
N VAL A 305 1.64 -17.84 -22.96
CA VAL A 305 2.02 -19.24 -22.73
C VAL A 305 1.50 -20.12 -23.85
N VAL A 306 2.42 -20.89 -24.45
CA VAL A 306 2.17 -21.90 -25.49
C VAL A 306 2.68 -23.25 -25.01
N ASP A 307 1.99 -24.31 -25.41
CA ASP A 307 2.43 -25.69 -25.19
C ASP A 307 3.47 -26.07 -26.26
N ALA A 308 4.70 -26.37 -25.84
CA ALA A 308 5.81 -26.71 -26.73
C ALA A 308 5.57 -27.97 -27.57
N HIS A 309 4.84 -28.97 -27.04
CA HIS A 309 4.57 -30.22 -27.75
C HIS A 309 3.51 -30.07 -28.84
N VAL A 310 2.58 -29.14 -28.65
CA VAL A 310 1.51 -28.84 -29.62
C VAL A 310 1.98 -27.83 -30.65
N GLY A 311 2.81 -26.87 -30.23
CA GLY A 311 3.20 -25.73 -31.05
C GLY A 311 2.09 -24.68 -31.17
N ALA A 312 2.33 -23.70 -32.04
CA ALA A 312 1.35 -22.66 -32.35
C ALA A 312 0.21 -23.19 -33.21
N LEU A 313 -1.03 -22.82 -32.88
CA LEU A 313 -2.21 -23.13 -33.68
C LEU A 313 -2.81 -21.87 -34.31
N ASP A 314 -3.63 -22.03 -35.35
CA ASP A 314 -4.34 -20.92 -36.03
C ASP A 314 -5.18 -20.07 -35.06
N GLU A 315 -5.65 -20.68 -33.98
CA GLU A 315 -6.35 -20.00 -32.88
C GLU A 315 -5.45 -18.97 -32.17
N ASP A 316 -4.16 -19.29 -31.97
CA ASP A 316 -3.21 -18.40 -31.29
C ASP A 316 -2.95 -17.11 -32.10
N ASP A 317 -3.03 -17.16 -33.43
CA ASP A 317 -2.72 -16.03 -34.32
C ASP A 317 -3.60 -14.80 -34.04
N ILE A 318 -4.86 -14.99 -33.66
CA ILE A 318 -5.79 -13.89 -33.41
C ILE A 318 -5.39 -13.13 -32.14
N LEU A 319 -5.07 -13.86 -31.07
CA LEU A 319 -4.59 -13.25 -29.83
C LEU A 319 -3.20 -12.62 -30.05
N VAL A 320 -2.30 -13.27 -30.80
CA VAL A 320 -0.99 -12.74 -31.17
C VAL A 320 -1.12 -11.41 -31.93
N GLN A 321 -2.09 -11.29 -32.85
CA GLN A 321 -2.35 -10.04 -33.57
C GLN A 321 -2.77 -8.90 -32.63
N GLU A 322 -3.63 -9.16 -31.65
CA GLU A 322 -3.99 -8.15 -30.64
C GLU A 322 -2.82 -7.81 -29.71
N LEU A 323 -2.05 -8.82 -29.27
CA LEU A 323 -0.88 -8.65 -28.42
C LEU A 323 0.18 -7.75 -29.08
N ARG A 324 0.39 -7.89 -30.39
CA ARG A 324 1.31 -7.04 -31.17
C ARG A 324 0.89 -5.57 -31.25
N LYS A 325 -0.40 -5.26 -31.10
CA LYS A 325 -0.88 -3.86 -31.09
C LYS A 325 -0.58 -3.17 -29.75
N VAL A 326 -0.36 -3.93 -28.68
CA VAL A 326 -0.12 -3.39 -27.34
C VAL A 326 1.35 -3.01 -27.18
N LYS A 327 1.60 -1.77 -26.77
CA LYS A 327 2.96 -1.24 -26.49
C LYS A 327 3.39 -1.54 -25.06
N LYS A 328 3.43 -2.82 -24.67
CA LYS A 328 3.87 -3.29 -23.35
C LYS A 328 4.91 -4.40 -23.49
N PRO A 329 5.81 -4.59 -22.51
CA PRO A 329 6.73 -5.72 -22.48
C PRO A 329 5.98 -7.05 -22.64
N MET A 330 6.49 -7.90 -23.53
CA MET A 330 5.90 -9.19 -23.89
C MET A 330 6.90 -10.30 -23.62
N VAL A 331 6.46 -11.36 -22.95
CA VAL A 331 7.25 -12.56 -22.68
C VAL A 331 6.55 -13.75 -23.32
N LEU A 332 7.20 -14.36 -24.32
CA LEU A 332 6.74 -15.62 -24.91
C LEU A 332 7.25 -16.78 -24.05
N ILE A 333 6.35 -17.64 -23.59
CA ILE A 333 6.65 -18.77 -22.70
C ILE A 333 6.27 -20.07 -23.40
N ALA A 334 7.26 -20.93 -23.63
CA ALA A 334 7.08 -22.26 -24.16
C ALA A 334 7.07 -23.26 -22.99
N ASN A 335 5.89 -23.72 -22.61
CA ASN A 335 5.68 -24.61 -21.46
C ASN A 335 5.71 -26.09 -21.89
N LYS A 336 5.95 -26.99 -20.92
CA LYS A 336 6.10 -28.45 -21.07
C LYS A 336 7.40 -28.88 -21.78
N VAL A 337 8.44 -28.04 -21.70
CA VAL A 337 9.78 -28.38 -22.20
C VAL A 337 10.51 -29.20 -21.12
N ASP A 338 10.43 -30.53 -21.23
CA ASP A 338 10.95 -31.46 -20.23
C ASP A 338 12.35 -32.00 -20.58
N SER A 339 12.76 -31.91 -21.85
CA SER A 339 14.03 -32.40 -22.37
C SER A 339 14.69 -31.44 -23.37
N ASP A 340 15.97 -31.65 -23.67
CA ASP A 340 16.71 -30.85 -24.67
C ASP A 340 16.16 -31.05 -26.10
N VAL A 341 15.46 -32.15 -26.36
CA VAL A 341 14.76 -32.39 -27.64
C VAL A 341 13.52 -31.50 -27.75
N ASP A 342 12.73 -31.42 -26.68
CA ASP A 342 11.57 -30.52 -26.63
C ASP A 342 11.99 -29.05 -26.79
N GLU A 343 13.16 -28.70 -26.25
CA GLU A 343 13.74 -27.36 -26.36
C GLU A 343 14.09 -27.02 -27.82
N ALA A 344 14.69 -27.97 -28.55
CA ALA A 344 14.97 -27.84 -29.98
C ALA A 344 13.71 -27.59 -30.82
N ASP A 345 12.63 -28.32 -30.54
CA ASP A 345 11.35 -28.18 -31.23
C ASP A 345 10.64 -26.86 -30.88
N ALA A 346 10.71 -26.45 -29.61
CA ALA A 346 10.09 -25.24 -29.11
C ALA A 346 10.70 -23.95 -29.72
N HIS A 347 11.92 -23.98 -30.25
CA HIS A 347 12.51 -22.85 -30.97
C HIS A 347 11.66 -22.40 -32.18
N ALA A 348 10.85 -23.29 -32.77
CA ALA A 348 9.93 -22.93 -33.86
C ALA A 348 8.91 -21.85 -33.46
N LEU A 349 8.62 -21.68 -32.17
CA LEU A 349 7.70 -20.68 -31.64
C LEU A 349 8.19 -19.24 -31.83
N TRP A 350 9.47 -19.02 -32.13
CA TRP A 350 10.01 -17.70 -32.47
C TRP A 350 9.27 -17.06 -33.66
N ASN A 351 8.74 -17.89 -34.57
CA ASN A 351 7.97 -17.46 -35.73
C ASN A 351 6.68 -16.70 -35.36
N LEU A 352 6.20 -16.82 -34.11
CA LEU A 352 5.07 -16.04 -33.61
C LEU A 352 5.39 -14.54 -33.49
N GLY A 353 6.64 -14.13 -33.62
CA GLY A 353 7.04 -12.72 -33.65
C GLY A 353 6.71 -11.95 -32.37
N LEU A 354 6.70 -12.65 -31.23
CA LEU A 354 6.51 -12.09 -29.89
C LEU A 354 7.82 -11.99 -29.09
N GLY A 355 8.96 -12.30 -29.72
CA GLY A 355 10.29 -12.33 -29.09
C GLY A 355 10.85 -13.74 -28.92
N GLU A 356 11.97 -13.84 -28.21
CA GLU A 356 12.61 -15.11 -27.86
C GLU A 356 11.70 -15.94 -26.95
N PRO A 357 11.36 -17.20 -27.30
CA PRO A 357 10.60 -18.08 -26.41
C PRO A 357 11.45 -18.47 -25.20
N ARG A 358 10.89 -18.30 -24.01
CA ARG A 358 11.45 -18.77 -22.75
C ARG A 358 10.94 -20.18 -22.46
N PHE A 359 11.84 -21.15 -22.42
CA PHE A 359 11.50 -22.55 -22.21
C PHE A 359 11.30 -22.87 -20.73
N VAL A 360 10.18 -23.52 -20.41
CA VAL A 360 9.85 -23.87 -19.03
C VAL A 360 9.14 -25.22 -18.97
N SER A 361 9.41 -25.97 -17.91
CA SER A 361 8.52 -27.04 -17.46
C SER A 361 7.83 -26.60 -16.18
N ALA A 362 6.59 -26.12 -16.28
CA ALA A 362 5.82 -25.73 -15.09
C ALA A 362 5.58 -26.92 -14.14
N LEU A 363 5.51 -28.15 -14.65
CA LEU A 363 5.30 -29.34 -13.82
C LEU A 363 6.59 -29.77 -13.10
N HIS A 364 7.72 -29.80 -13.81
CA HIS A 364 8.98 -30.32 -13.27
C HIS A 364 9.93 -29.24 -12.73
N GLY A 365 9.69 -27.97 -13.05
CA GLY A 365 10.42 -26.81 -12.54
C GLY A 365 11.66 -26.41 -13.32
N ARG A 366 11.93 -27.05 -14.46
CA ARG A 366 13.02 -26.66 -15.36
C ARG A 366 12.74 -25.25 -15.91
N GLY A 367 13.75 -24.38 -15.87
CA GLY A 367 13.70 -23.02 -16.46
C GLY A 367 12.80 -22.00 -15.75
N SER A 368 12.10 -22.38 -14.67
CA SER A 368 11.15 -21.45 -14.01
C SER A 368 11.83 -20.31 -13.26
N GLY A 369 13.04 -20.54 -12.74
CA GLY A 369 13.84 -19.49 -12.08
C GLY A 369 14.31 -18.45 -13.10
N ASP A 370 14.94 -18.91 -14.19
CA ASP A 370 15.42 -18.05 -15.27
C ASP A 370 14.27 -17.25 -15.91
N LEU A 371 13.10 -17.88 -16.05
CA LEU A 371 11.89 -17.20 -16.51
C LEU A 371 11.44 -16.10 -15.53
N LEU A 372 11.45 -16.36 -14.22
CA LEU A 372 11.09 -15.35 -13.22
C LEU A 372 12.10 -14.21 -13.17
N ASP A 373 13.40 -14.50 -13.28
CA ASP A 373 14.45 -13.48 -13.40
C ASP A 373 14.21 -12.59 -14.63
N TYR A 374 13.88 -13.20 -15.77
CA TYR A 374 13.56 -12.47 -17.00
C TYR A 374 12.30 -11.60 -16.84
N ILE A 375 11.19 -12.16 -16.33
CA ILE A 375 9.96 -11.40 -16.08
C ILE A 375 10.24 -10.22 -15.14
N VAL A 376 10.97 -10.43 -14.04
CA VAL A 376 11.37 -9.36 -13.11
C VAL A 376 12.19 -8.28 -13.80
N SER A 377 13.11 -8.63 -14.68
CA SER A 377 13.90 -7.64 -15.41
C SER A 377 13.07 -6.76 -16.36
N GLU A 378 11.96 -7.28 -16.89
CA GLU A 378 11.09 -6.58 -17.84
C GLU A 378 10.00 -5.72 -17.18
N MET A 379 9.58 -6.03 -15.94
CA MET A 379 8.55 -5.21 -15.28
C MET A 379 9.10 -3.87 -14.77
N PRO A 380 8.26 -2.82 -14.69
CA PRO A 380 8.64 -1.56 -14.07
C PRO A 380 8.91 -1.73 -12.56
N GLU A 381 9.70 -0.82 -11.96
CA GLU A 381 9.90 -0.79 -10.50
C GLU A 381 8.60 -0.51 -9.72
N VAL A 382 7.65 0.22 -10.34
CA VAL A 382 6.34 0.55 -9.79
C VAL A 382 5.27 0.15 -10.80
N GLY A 383 4.36 -0.70 -10.37
CA GLY A 383 3.24 -1.16 -11.19
C GLY A 383 2.05 -0.23 -11.21
N GLY A 384 1.14 -0.50 -12.14
CA GLY A 384 -0.17 0.15 -12.24
C GLY A 384 -1.19 -0.31 -11.20
N ALA A 385 -0.96 -1.44 -10.51
CA ALA A 385 -1.84 -1.87 -9.44
C ALA A 385 -1.79 -0.85 -8.31
N GLN A 386 -2.93 -0.27 -7.93
CA GLN A 386 -2.98 0.53 -6.71
C GLN A 386 -2.76 -0.42 -5.53
N THR A 387 -1.59 -0.32 -4.87
CA THR A 387 -1.38 -0.96 -3.57
C THR A 387 -2.30 -0.26 -2.58
N GLN A 388 -3.37 -0.95 -2.20
CA GLN A 388 -4.36 -0.58 -1.19
C GLN A 388 -5.11 0.73 -1.50
N ASP A 389 -6.44 0.67 -1.52
CA ASP A 389 -7.33 1.84 -1.56
C ASP A 389 -7.25 2.74 -0.30
N GLY A 390 -6.21 2.55 0.53
CA GLY A 390 -5.97 3.25 1.78
C GLY A 390 -6.87 2.81 2.93
N TYR A 391 -7.83 1.91 2.70
CA TYR A 391 -8.75 1.47 3.75
C TYR A 391 -8.15 0.35 4.58
N ARG A 392 -8.26 0.51 5.92
CA ARG A 392 -7.84 -0.52 6.87
C ARG A 392 -8.71 -1.77 6.70
N LYS A 393 -8.08 -2.95 6.66
CA LYS A 393 -8.74 -4.23 6.34
C LYS A 393 -9.09 -4.99 7.61
N ILE A 394 -10.37 -5.21 7.83
CA ILE A 394 -10.92 -5.81 9.05
C ILE A 394 -11.61 -7.13 8.72
N ALA A 395 -11.30 -8.20 9.46
CA ALA A 395 -12.04 -9.46 9.36
C ALA A 395 -12.97 -9.63 10.56
N LEU A 396 -14.24 -10.01 10.33
CA LEU A 396 -15.19 -10.39 11.37
C LEU A 396 -15.22 -11.91 11.52
N ILE A 397 -14.66 -12.43 12.61
CA ILE A 397 -14.44 -13.86 12.82
C ILE A 397 -15.12 -14.31 14.12
N GLY A 398 -15.53 -15.57 14.19
CA GLY A 398 -16.17 -16.16 15.35
C GLY A 398 -17.07 -17.32 14.95
N ARG A 399 -17.61 -18.05 15.94
CA ARG A 399 -18.47 -19.20 15.69
C ARG A 399 -19.78 -18.86 14.99
N PRO A 400 -20.48 -19.83 14.38
CA PRO A 400 -21.84 -19.61 13.89
C PRO A 400 -22.75 -19.00 14.99
N ASN A 401 -23.68 -18.13 14.59
CA ASN A 401 -24.74 -17.56 15.47
C ASN A 401 -24.31 -16.66 16.64
N VAL A 402 -23.03 -16.29 16.77
CA VAL A 402 -22.53 -15.29 17.74
C VAL A 402 -22.96 -13.85 17.41
N GLY A 403 -23.53 -13.63 16.22
CA GLY A 403 -24.09 -12.33 15.81
C GLY A 403 -23.19 -11.47 14.92
N LYS A 404 -22.20 -12.06 14.23
CA LYS A 404 -21.33 -11.37 13.25
C LYS A 404 -22.10 -10.58 12.19
N SER A 405 -23.08 -11.20 11.53
CA SER A 405 -23.89 -10.55 10.49
C SER A 405 -24.76 -9.43 11.06
N SER A 406 -25.28 -9.61 12.28
CA SER A 406 -26.01 -8.55 12.98
C SER A 406 -25.11 -7.37 13.32
N LEU A 407 -23.87 -7.62 13.75
CA LEU A 407 -22.88 -6.58 14.03
C LEU A 407 -22.49 -5.84 12.75
N LEU A 408 -22.19 -6.54 11.66
CA LEU A 408 -21.90 -5.94 10.36
C LEU A 408 -23.04 -5.01 9.90
N ASN A 409 -24.28 -5.48 9.96
CA ASN A 409 -25.45 -4.68 9.60
C ASN A 409 -25.64 -3.46 10.52
N ALA A 410 -25.39 -3.63 11.82
CA ALA A 410 -25.49 -2.55 12.80
C ALA A 410 -24.42 -1.46 12.57
N LEU A 411 -23.22 -1.84 12.10
CA LEU A 411 -22.17 -0.89 11.71
C LEU A 411 -22.51 -0.21 10.37
N ALA A 412 -22.99 -0.96 9.38
CA ALA A 412 -23.39 -0.44 8.07
C ALA A 412 -24.58 0.54 8.12
N GLY A 413 -25.44 0.43 9.14
CA GLY A 413 -26.63 1.26 9.30
C GLY A 413 -26.40 2.66 9.85
N GLU A 414 -25.18 3.01 10.29
CA GLU A 414 -24.90 4.28 10.98
C GLU A 414 -24.66 5.45 10.01
N ASN A 415 -24.13 5.21 8.80
CA ASN A 415 -24.03 6.19 7.72
C ASN A 415 -24.13 5.46 6.37
N ARG A 416 -25.34 5.37 5.80
CA ARG A 416 -25.51 4.89 4.42
C ARG A 416 -24.97 5.93 3.44
N SER A 417 -23.67 5.87 3.20
CA SER A 417 -23.12 6.02 1.87
C SER A 417 -22.52 4.66 1.55
N ILE A 418 -23.34 3.76 0.99
CA ILE A 418 -22.74 2.70 0.17
C ILE A 418 -22.03 3.50 -0.91
N VAL A 419 -20.70 3.54 -0.87
CA VAL A 419 -19.91 4.11 -1.96
C VAL A 419 -19.97 3.08 -3.08
N ASP A 420 -21.15 2.94 -3.67
CA ASP A 420 -21.31 2.25 -4.93
C ASP A 420 -20.57 3.10 -5.97
N ASP A 421 -19.58 2.43 -6.55
CA ASP A 421 -18.85 2.80 -7.77
C ASP A 421 -17.93 4.02 -7.69
N VAL A 422 -16.86 3.95 -6.88
CA VAL A 422 -15.60 4.60 -7.32
C VAL A 422 -15.00 3.73 -8.42
N ALA A 423 -15.28 4.10 -9.66
CA ALA A 423 -14.72 3.48 -10.86
C ALA A 423 -13.19 3.38 -10.73
N GLY A 424 -12.64 2.18 -10.89
CA GLY A 424 -11.19 1.93 -10.85
C GLY A 424 -10.65 1.31 -9.56
N THR A 425 -11.49 0.87 -8.62
CA THR A 425 -11.03 0.02 -7.52
C THR A 425 -11.09 -1.46 -7.94
N THR A 426 -10.00 -2.20 -7.76
CA THR A 426 -9.99 -3.67 -7.88
C THR A 426 -10.89 -4.25 -6.80
N ARG A 427 -12.15 -4.45 -7.15
CA ARG A 427 -13.14 -5.07 -6.27
C ARG A 427 -12.88 -6.56 -6.23
N ASP A 428 -12.50 -7.07 -5.06
CA ASP A 428 -12.93 -8.40 -4.68
C ASP A 428 -14.44 -8.33 -4.46
N PRO A 429 -15.28 -9.09 -5.19
CA PRO A 429 -16.75 -9.01 -5.16
C PRO A 429 -17.39 -9.42 -3.82
N VAL A 430 -16.58 -9.58 -2.76
CA VAL A 430 -16.93 -10.20 -1.49
C VAL A 430 -16.67 -9.26 -0.28
N ASP A 431 -15.92 -8.18 -0.45
CA ASP A 431 -15.57 -7.26 0.64
C ASP A 431 -16.51 -6.03 0.68
N GLU A 432 -16.79 -5.50 1.87
CA GLU A 432 -17.68 -4.34 2.06
C GLU A 432 -16.95 -3.14 2.67
N LEU A 433 -17.17 -1.95 2.11
CA LEU A 433 -16.69 -0.70 2.71
C LEU A 433 -17.76 -0.15 3.67
N ILE A 434 -17.38 0.07 4.93
CA ILE A 434 -18.27 0.59 5.96
C ILE A 434 -17.64 1.82 6.62
N GLU A 435 -18.37 2.94 6.61
CA GLU A 435 -17.99 4.15 7.32
C GLU A 435 -18.54 4.13 8.75
N PHE A 436 -17.66 4.12 9.73
CA PHE A 436 -18.06 4.30 11.14
C PHE A 436 -16.91 4.86 11.99
N GLY A 437 -17.27 5.58 13.04
CA GLY A 437 -16.32 6.22 13.94
C GLY A 437 -15.44 7.31 13.29
N GLY A 438 -15.82 7.84 12.13
CA GLY A 438 -15.06 8.86 11.38
C GLY A 438 -13.98 8.31 10.44
N SER A 439 -14.04 7.03 10.08
CA SER A 439 -13.14 6.41 9.09
C SER A 439 -13.90 5.38 8.25
N ILE A 440 -13.42 5.12 7.04
CA ILE A 440 -13.93 4.06 6.16
C ILE A 440 -13.07 2.82 6.35
N TRP A 441 -13.71 1.69 6.61
CA TRP A 441 -13.08 0.40 6.89
C TRP A 441 -13.50 -0.62 5.84
N ARG A 442 -12.56 -1.44 5.38
CA ARG A 442 -12.85 -2.54 4.45
C ARG A 442 -13.04 -3.83 5.23
N PHE A 443 -14.26 -4.34 5.26
CA PHE A 443 -14.57 -5.63 5.86
C PHE A 443 -14.35 -6.76 4.86
N ILE A 444 -13.48 -7.70 5.20
CA ILE A 444 -13.06 -8.80 4.35
C ILE A 444 -13.99 -10.00 4.52
N ASP A 445 -14.28 -10.71 3.42
CA ASP A 445 -15.06 -11.97 3.41
C ASP A 445 -16.51 -11.85 3.94
N THR A 446 -17.24 -10.78 3.59
CA THR A 446 -18.60 -10.55 4.10
C THR A 446 -19.68 -11.39 3.41
N ALA A 447 -19.44 -11.90 2.20
CA ALA A 447 -20.42 -12.76 1.51
C ALA A 447 -20.73 -14.05 2.29
N GLY A 448 -19.75 -14.58 3.04
CA GLY A 448 -19.95 -15.70 3.96
C GLY A 448 -20.88 -15.38 5.14
N LEU A 449 -20.92 -14.11 5.58
CA LEU A 449 -21.80 -13.61 6.63
C LEU A 449 -23.24 -13.44 6.15
N ARG A 450 -23.45 -13.12 4.87
CA ARG A 450 -24.79 -12.94 4.26
C ARG A 450 -25.46 -14.26 3.87
N LYS A 451 -24.73 -15.23 3.29
CA LYS A 451 -25.30 -16.54 2.90
C LYS A 451 -25.81 -17.38 4.09
N ARG A 452 -25.21 -17.23 5.27
CA ARG A 452 -25.61 -17.96 6.50
C ARG A 452 -26.93 -17.47 7.14
N ALA A 453 -27.55 -16.40 6.63
CA ALA A 453 -28.89 -16.05 7.06
C ALA A 453 -29.95 -17.07 6.60
N ASN A 454 -29.68 -17.85 5.53
CA ASN A 454 -30.70 -18.71 4.91
C ASN A 454 -30.35 -20.20 4.73
N GLN A 455 -29.11 -20.67 4.94
CA GLN A 455 -28.78 -22.10 4.85
C GLN A 455 -27.71 -22.52 5.87
N ALA A 456 -28.10 -23.42 6.78
CA ALA A 456 -27.23 -24.01 7.80
C ALA A 456 -26.85 -25.44 7.41
N SER A 457 -25.96 -25.60 6.44
CA SER A 457 -25.26 -26.88 6.23
C SER A 457 -24.03 -26.70 5.33
N GLY A 458 -22.87 -26.53 5.96
CA GLY A 458 -21.58 -26.60 5.30
C GLY A 458 -20.56 -27.06 6.33
N THR A 459 -19.82 -28.12 6.01
CA THR A 459 -18.90 -28.83 6.90
C THR A 459 -17.86 -27.90 7.53
N ASP A 460 -17.51 -28.15 8.81
CA ASP A 460 -16.59 -27.33 9.62
C ASP A 460 -15.25 -27.03 8.92
N TYR A 461 -14.81 -27.93 8.03
CA TYR A 461 -13.61 -27.78 7.22
C TYR A 461 -13.60 -26.48 6.36
N TYR A 462 -14.70 -26.15 5.69
CA TYR A 462 -14.79 -24.95 4.86
C TYR A 462 -14.88 -23.66 5.69
N ALA A 463 -15.31 -23.74 6.95
CA ALA A 463 -15.35 -22.59 7.84
C ALA A 463 -13.93 -22.17 8.29
N THR A 464 -13.05 -23.16 8.53
CA THR A 464 -11.66 -22.92 8.91
C THR A 464 -10.85 -22.33 7.76
N LEU A 465 -10.97 -22.88 6.53
CA LEU A 465 -10.27 -22.35 5.36
C LEU A 465 -10.66 -20.90 5.04
N ARG A 466 -11.95 -20.56 5.14
CA ARG A 466 -12.39 -19.16 4.98
C ARG A 466 -11.85 -18.24 6.06
N THR A 467 -11.82 -18.73 7.30
CA THR A 467 -11.24 -17.98 8.42
C THR A 467 -9.76 -17.68 8.17
N GLN A 468 -9.00 -18.66 7.67
CA GLN A 468 -7.59 -18.48 7.31
C GLN A 468 -7.41 -17.46 6.17
N ALA A 469 -8.19 -17.59 5.09
CA ALA A 469 -8.14 -16.65 3.97
C ALA A 469 -8.51 -15.21 4.38
N ALA A 470 -9.49 -15.05 5.27
CA ALA A 470 -9.85 -13.75 5.84
C ALA A 470 -8.73 -13.18 6.72
N LEU A 471 -8.06 -14.02 7.53
CA LEU A 471 -6.93 -13.61 8.37
C LEU A 471 -5.74 -13.15 7.53
N GLU A 472 -5.37 -13.89 6.48
CA GLU A 472 -4.26 -13.55 5.59
C GLU A 472 -4.42 -12.14 5.00
N ARG A 473 -5.64 -11.81 4.57
CA ARG A 473 -6.00 -10.55 3.91
C ARG A 473 -6.29 -9.38 4.86
N CYS A 474 -6.56 -9.63 6.15
CA CYS A 474 -6.86 -8.57 7.12
C CYS A 474 -5.63 -8.06 7.86
N GLU A 475 -5.73 -6.85 8.41
CA GLU A 475 -4.76 -6.27 9.34
C GLU A 475 -5.20 -6.51 10.80
N CYS A 476 -6.50 -6.36 11.04
CA CYS A 476 -7.12 -6.59 12.33
C CYS A 476 -8.30 -7.56 12.24
N ALA A 477 -8.30 -8.57 13.12
CA ALA A 477 -9.40 -9.48 13.31
C ALA A 477 -10.26 -9.04 14.50
N VAL A 478 -11.56 -8.87 14.23
CA VAL A 478 -12.59 -8.68 15.25
C VAL A 478 -13.19 -10.04 15.57
N VAL A 479 -12.78 -10.59 16.72
CA VAL A 479 -13.26 -11.89 17.21
C VAL A 479 -14.56 -11.66 17.99
N VAL A 480 -15.68 -12.11 17.45
CA VAL A 480 -17.01 -11.94 18.05
C VAL A 480 -17.37 -13.16 18.88
N LEU A 481 -17.57 -12.94 20.18
CA LEU A 481 -18.03 -13.93 21.14
C LEU A 481 -19.46 -13.62 21.59
N ASP A 482 -20.21 -14.66 21.94
CA ASP A 482 -21.55 -14.52 22.53
C ASP A 482 -21.43 -14.46 24.05
N ALA A 483 -21.62 -13.27 24.65
CA ALA A 483 -21.45 -13.05 26.08
C ALA A 483 -22.53 -13.76 26.92
N SER A 484 -23.69 -14.08 26.33
CA SER A 484 -24.78 -14.77 27.03
C SER A 484 -24.54 -16.28 27.15
N GLN A 485 -23.47 -16.81 26.57
CA GLN A 485 -23.11 -18.22 26.61
C GLN A 485 -21.69 -18.42 27.15
N PRO A 486 -21.37 -19.62 27.69
CA PRO A 486 -20.01 -19.97 28.05
C PRO A 486 -19.05 -19.91 26.86
N ILE A 487 -17.82 -19.46 27.11
CA ILE A 487 -16.75 -19.49 26.10
C ILE A 487 -16.48 -20.95 25.71
N SER A 488 -16.61 -21.27 24.42
CA SER A 488 -16.45 -22.64 23.92
C SER A 488 -15.04 -22.91 23.40
N GLU A 489 -14.67 -24.19 23.23
CA GLU A 489 -13.38 -24.56 22.62
C GLU A 489 -13.18 -23.96 21.22
N GLN A 490 -14.25 -23.83 20.43
CA GLN A 490 -14.16 -23.28 19.09
C GLN A 490 -13.91 -21.75 19.12
N ASP A 491 -14.35 -21.05 20.17
CA ASP A 491 -13.97 -19.65 20.39
C ASP A 491 -12.46 -19.53 20.66
N LEU A 492 -11.93 -20.39 21.54
CA LEU A 492 -10.51 -20.42 21.86
C LEU A 492 -9.65 -20.75 20.64
N ARG A 493 -10.06 -21.73 19.82
CA ARG A 493 -9.36 -22.07 18.58
C ARG A 493 -9.28 -20.88 17.61
N VAL A 494 -10.37 -20.12 17.47
CA VAL A 494 -10.38 -18.91 16.62
C VAL A 494 -9.40 -17.87 17.13
N ILE A 495 -9.37 -17.64 18.45
CA ILE A 495 -8.45 -16.70 19.10
C ILE A 495 -7.00 -17.12 18.85
N THR A 496 -6.67 -18.40 19.05
CA THR A 496 -5.34 -18.94 18.77
C THR A 496 -4.95 -18.76 17.31
N MET A 497 -5.86 -19.02 16.35
CA MET A 497 -5.59 -18.82 14.93
C MET A 497 -5.24 -17.36 14.59
N VAL A 498 -5.91 -16.39 15.23
CA VAL A 498 -5.64 -14.95 15.02
C VAL A 498 -4.26 -14.57 15.56
N GLU A 499 -3.93 -15.05 16.76
CA GLU A 499 -2.64 -14.82 17.39
C GLU A 499 -1.48 -15.44 16.59
N GLU A 500 -1.65 -16.69 16.13
CA GLU A 500 -0.67 -17.40 15.28
C GLU A 500 -0.47 -16.70 13.93
N ALA A 501 -1.55 -16.15 13.34
CA ALA A 501 -1.48 -15.34 12.13
C ALA A 501 -0.79 -13.98 12.36
N GLY A 502 -0.52 -13.60 13.61
CA GLY A 502 0.16 -12.37 13.97
C GLY A 502 -0.63 -11.11 13.64
N LYS A 503 -1.97 -11.18 13.60
CA LYS A 503 -2.84 -10.05 13.26
C LYS A 503 -3.23 -9.27 14.52
N ALA A 504 -3.52 -7.98 14.35
CA ALA A 504 -4.13 -7.20 15.43
C ALA A 504 -5.47 -7.83 15.82
N MET A 505 -5.84 -7.78 17.09
CA MET A 505 -7.02 -8.46 17.60
C MET A 505 -7.85 -7.56 18.52
N VAL A 506 -9.15 -7.51 18.24
CA VAL A 506 -10.17 -6.94 19.13
C VAL A 506 -11.21 -8.02 19.42
N ILE A 507 -11.46 -8.28 20.70
CA ILE A 507 -12.47 -9.24 21.15
C ILE A 507 -13.76 -8.48 21.42
N VAL A 508 -14.83 -8.85 20.73
CA VAL A 508 -16.15 -8.25 20.88
C VAL A 508 -17.06 -9.21 21.65
N MET A 509 -17.50 -8.79 22.83
CA MET A 509 -18.48 -9.51 23.64
C MET A 509 -19.88 -9.06 23.23
N ASN A 510 -20.49 -9.79 22.29
CA ASN A 510 -21.79 -9.46 21.71
C ASN A 510 -22.95 -10.05 22.53
N LYS A 511 -24.17 -9.55 22.27
CA LYS A 511 -25.40 -9.89 23.00
C LYS A 511 -25.37 -9.48 24.48
N TRP A 512 -24.69 -8.37 24.78
CA TRP A 512 -24.61 -7.85 26.14
C TRP A 512 -25.97 -7.50 26.75
N ASP A 513 -26.99 -7.27 25.92
CA ASP A 513 -28.39 -7.09 26.31
C ASP A 513 -29.01 -8.33 27.01
N LEU A 514 -28.38 -9.50 26.87
CA LEU A 514 -28.83 -10.76 27.47
C LEU A 514 -28.01 -11.17 28.70
N VAL A 515 -27.06 -10.35 29.14
CA VAL A 515 -26.16 -10.64 30.27
C VAL A 515 -26.72 -10.02 31.54
N ASP A 516 -27.17 -10.87 32.47
CA ASP A 516 -27.56 -10.49 33.83
C ASP A 516 -26.36 -10.47 34.80
N GLU A 517 -26.59 -10.12 36.07
CA GLU A 517 -25.52 -10.02 37.08
C GLU A 517 -24.84 -11.38 37.33
N ASP A 518 -25.61 -12.47 37.43
CA ASP A 518 -25.08 -13.81 37.63
C ASP A 518 -24.24 -14.27 36.43
N ARG A 519 -24.69 -14.02 35.20
CA ARG A 519 -23.92 -14.36 34.00
C ARG A 519 -22.67 -13.51 33.87
N ARG A 520 -22.72 -12.23 34.27
CA ARG A 520 -21.55 -11.36 34.27
C ARG A 520 -20.44 -11.89 35.18
N ASP A 521 -20.78 -12.29 36.40
CA ASP A 521 -19.82 -12.86 37.34
C ASP A 521 -19.20 -14.18 36.83
N GLN A 522 -19.99 -15.00 36.12
CA GLN A 522 -19.49 -16.22 35.48
C GLN A 522 -18.55 -15.90 34.31
N LEU A 523 -18.95 -14.96 33.45
CA LEU A 523 -18.18 -14.54 32.29
C LEU A 523 -16.83 -13.94 32.71
N ASP A 524 -16.78 -13.12 33.76
CA ASP A 524 -15.53 -12.56 34.27
C ASP A 524 -14.56 -13.67 34.73
N ARG A 525 -15.07 -14.72 35.40
CA ARG A 525 -14.26 -15.89 35.78
C ARG A 525 -13.82 -16.74 34.59
N GLU A 526 -14.64 -16.85 33.55
CA GLU A 526 -14.30 -17.56 32.31
C GLU A 526 -13.20 -16.82 31.56
N ILE A 527 -13.32 -15.49 31.47
CA ILE A 527 -12.34 -14.60 30.86
C ILE A 527 -10.98 -14.76 31.54
N ASP A 528 -10.93 -14.67 32.87
CA ASP A 528 -9.67 -14.80 33.63
C ASP A 528 -9.03 -16.18 33.46
N ARG A 529 -9.83 -17.21 33.20
CA ARG A 529 -9.36 -18.60 33.05
C ARG A 529 -8.92 -18.94 31.63
N HIS A 530 -9.63 -18.42 30.63
CA HIS A 530 -9.52 -18.89 29.25
C HIS A 530 -8.86 -17.88 28.31
N LEU A 531 -8.80 -16.60 28.68
CA LEU A 531 -8.25 -15.51 27.85
C LEU A 531 -6.96 -14.91 28.43
N ASP A 532 -6.33 -15.58 29.38
CA ASP A 532 -5.06 -15.18 30.02
C ASP A 532 -3.92 -14.96 28.99
N GLN A 533 -3.88 -15.78 27.94
CA GLN A 533 -2.89 -15.69 26.86
C GLN A 533 -3.07 -14.43 26.00
N VAL A 534 -4.26 -13.85 26.00
CA VAL A 534 -4.65 -12.73 25.12
C VAL A 534 -5.17 -11.52 25.90
N GLU A 535 -4.75 -11.35 27.16
CA GLU A 535 -5.06 -10.17 27.99
C GLU A 535 -4.71 -8.84 27.30
N TRP A 536 -3.73 -8.88 26.39
CA TRP A 536 -3.32 -7.74 25.59
C TRP A 536 -4.38 -7.31 24.58
N ALA A 537 -5.32 -8.17 24.18
CA ALA A 537 -6.37 -7.85 23.21
C ALA A 537 -7.42 -6.93 23.82
N GLN A 538 -7.86 -5.93 23.05
CA GLN A 538 -8.90 -5.02 23.53
C GLN A 538 -10.26 -5.72 23.55
N ARG A 539 -11.02 -5.52 24.62
CA ARG A 539 -12.37 -6.06 24.78
C ARG A 539 -13.41 -4.96 24.64
N VAL A 540 -14.41 -5.19 23.79
CA VAL A 540 -15.53 -4.27 23.58
C VAL A 540 -16.84 -5.01 23.79
N ASN A 541 -17.65 -4.56 24.73
CA ASN A 541 -18.98 -5.14 24.97
C ASN A 541 -20.00 -4.42 24.09
N VAL A 542 -20.77 -5.18 23.33
CA VAL A 542 -21.75 -4.63 22.38
C VAL A 542 -23.07 -5.41 22.44
N ALA A 543 -24.15 -4.74 22.04
CA ALA A 543 -25.40 -5.41 21.72
C ALA A 543 -25.80 -5.04 20.28
N ALA A 544 -25.41 -5.89 19.32
CA ALA A 544 -25.62 -5.60 17.89
C ALA A 544 -27.08 -5.34 17.51
N LYS A 545 -28.05 -5.95 18.23
CA LYS A 545 -29.48 -5.74 17.98
C LYS A 545 -29.97 -4.35 18.37
N THR A 546 -29.47 -3.80 19.46
CA THR A 546 -29.88 -2.49 19.99
C THR A 546 -28.96 -1.36 19.54
N GLY A 547 -27.78 -1.69 19.02
CA GLY A 547 -26.73 -0.74 18.66
C GLY A 547 -25.90 -0.24 19.86
N TRP A 548 -26.12 -0.79 21.06
CA TRP A 548 -25.44 -0.32 22.27
C TRP A 548 -23.92 -0.55 22.20
N HIS A 549 -23.16 0.51 22.54
CA HIS A 549 -21.69 0.56 22.63
C HIS A 549 -20.90 0.21 21.36
N ARG A 550 -21.53 0.22 20.18
CA ARG A 550 -20.84 -0.02 18.90
C ARG A 550 -19.80 1.06 18.57
N ASP A 551 -20.01 2.28 19.05
CA ASP A 551 -19.13 3.45 18.88
C ASP A 551 -17.72 3.22 19.46
N ARG A 552 -17.60 2.32 20.45
CA ARG A 552 -16.32 1.94 21.08
C ARG A 552 -15.46 1.02 20.21
N LEU A 553 -16.03 0.40 19.17
CA LEU A 553 -15.29 -0.51 18.30
C LEU A 553 -14.23 0.22 17.47
N ALA A 554 -14.55 1.38 16.89
CA ALA A 554 -13.60 2.13 16.06
C ALA A 554 -12.35 2.60 16.84
N PRO A 555 -12.45 3.18 18.05
CA PRO A 555 -11.28 3.46 18.89
C PRO A 555 -10.43 2.23 19.19
N ALA A 556 -11.05 1.09 19.51
CA ALA A 556 -10.35 -0.16 19.79
C ALA A 556 -9.58 -0.68 18.57
N LEU A 557 -10.21 -0.65 17.38
CA LEU A 557 -9.58 -1.00 16.11
C LEU A 557 -8.36 -0.14 15.82
N ARG A 558 -8.49 1.20 15.92
CA ARG A 558 -7.36 2.13 15.72
C ARG A 558 -6.21 1.79 16.65
N THR A 559 -6.51 1.61 17.93
CA THR A 559 -5.47 1.37 18.93
C THR A 559 -4.75 0.04 18.69
N ALA A 560 -5.49 -1.01 18.31
CA ALA A 560 -4.95 -2.32 17.99
C ALA A 560 -4.03 -2.25 16.77
N ILE A 561 -4.48 -1.57 15.71
CA ILE A 561 -3.75 -1.36 14.47
C ILE A 561 -2.50 -0.48 14.67
N ASP A 562 -2.62 0.66 15.36
CA ASP A 562 -1.51 1.57 15.62
C ASP A 562 -0.42 0.87 16.46
N SER A 563 -0.84 0.00 17.39
CA SER A 563 0.07 -0.84 18.18
C SER A 563 0.70 -1.95 17.36
N TRP A 564 -0.02 -2.46 16.35
CA TRP A 564 0.46 -3.49 15.44
C TRP A 564 1.65 -2.94 14.67
N GLU A 565 1.50 -1.75 14.07
CA GLU A 565 2.49 -1.04 13.26
C GLU A 565 3.60 -0.34 14.06
N ARG A 566 3.60 -0.50 15.38
CA ARG A 566 4.49 0.28 16.26
C ARG A 566 5.94 -0.15 16.14
N ARG A 567 6.80 0.79 15.76
CA ARG A 567 8.27 0.67 15.78
C ARG A 567 8.87 1.17 17.10
N VAL A 568 9.70 0.35 17.74
CA VAL A 568 10.53 0.71 18.90
C VAL A 568 11.96 0.96 18.41
N PRO A 569 12.53 2.17 18.65
CA PRO A 569 13.92 2.46 18.28
C PRO A 569 14.92 1.46 18.89
N THR A 570 15.85 0.97 18.08
CA THR A 570 16.83 -0.06 18.48
C THR A 570 17.66 0.36 19.69
N ALA A 571 18.03 1.64 19.80
CA ALA A 571 18.75 2.15 20.96
C ALA A 571 17.93 1.98 22.25
N LYS A 572 16.67 2.43 22.24
CA LYS A 572 15.77 2.32 23.40
C LYS A 572 15.51 0.86 23.79
N LEU A 573 15.31 -0.01 22.80
CA LEU A 573 15.15 -1.45 23.00
C LEU A 573 16.37 -2.07 23.70
N ASN A 574 17.58 -1.75 23.25
CA ASN A 574 18.81 -2.32 23.83
C ASN A 574 19.11 -1.76 25.22
N SER A 575 18.83 -0.48 25.48
CA SER A 575 18.90 0.08 26.83
C SER A 575 17.95 -0.63 27.80
N PHE A 576 16.69 -0.82 27.39
CA PHE A 576 15.71 -1.58 28.16
C PHE A 576 16.17 -3.02 28.41
N LEU A 577 16.62 -3.71 27.36
CA LEU A 577 17.03 -5.12 27.46
C LEU A 577 18.25 -5.28 28.36
N GLY A 578 19.22 -4.36 28.29
CA GLY A 578 20.38 -4.33 29.17
C GLY A 578 20.00 -4.20 30.64
N ALA A 579 19.09 -3.27 30.97
CA ALA A 579 18.56 -3.11 32.32
C ALA A 579 17.79 -4.36 32.80
N LEU A 580 16.98 -4.94 31.91
CA LEU A 580 16.20 -6.15 32.21
C LEU A 580 17.10 -7.35 32.53
N ILE A 581 18.15 -7.57 31.73
CA ILE A 581 19.11 -8.66 31.94
C ILE A 581 19.92 -8.44 33.21
N GLY A 582 20.32 -7.19 33.50
CA GLY A 582 21.04 -6.85 34.72
C GLY A 582 20.23 -7.16 35.99
N ALA A 583 18.92 -6.91 35.96
CA ALA A 583 18.02 -7.20 37.07
C ALA A 583 17.61 -8.68 37.16
N THR A 584 17.39 -9.35 36.02
CA THR A 584 16.94 -10.75 35.98
C THR A 584 17.68 -11.48 34.86
N PRO A 585 18.87 -12.02 35.12
CA PRO A 585 19.68 -12.68 34.09
C PRO A 585 19.03 -13.98 33.55
N PRO A 586 19.35 -14.41 32.31
CA PRO A 586 18.88 -15.69 31.78
C PRO A 586 19.32 -16.88 32.65
N PRO A 587 18.50 -17.92 32.83
CA PRO A 587 18.86 -19.09 33.62
C PRO A 587 20.03 -19.87 33.00
N VAL A 588 20.85 -20.49 33.84
CA VAL A 588 22.01 -21.30 33.42
C VAL A 588 21.54 -22.72 33.08
N ARG A 589 21.88 -23.22 31.89
CA ARG A 589 21.63 -24.62 31.50
C ARG A 589 22.85 -25.17 30.75
N GLY A 590 23.28 -26.39 31.09
CA GLY A 590 24.47 -26.99 30.48
C GLY A 590 25.80 -26.34 30.90
N GLY A 591 25.84 -25.69 32.07
CA GLY A 591 27.07 -25.15 32.68
C GLY A 591 27.52 -23.77 32.18
N LYS A 592 26.86 -23.19 31.16
CA LYS A 592 27.14 -21.81 30.71
C LYS A 592 25.85 -21.00 30.58
N GLN A 593 25.90 -19.76 31.06
CA GLN A 593 24.81 -18.82 30.91
C GLN A 593 24.80 -18.25 29.48
N PRO A 594 23.67 -18.26 28.76
CA PRO A 594 23.60 -17.63 27.45
C PRO A 594 23.74 -16.11 27.60
N LYS A 595 24.72 -15.53 26.92
CA LYS A 595 24.90 -14.08 26.86
C LYS A 595 24.01 -13.51 25.76
N ILE A 596 23.14 -12.57 26.13
CA ILE A 596 22.38 -11.78 25.16
C ILE A 596 23.26 -10.59 24.74
N TYR A 597 23.44 -10.41 23.44
CA TYR A 597 24.29 -9.35 22.89
C TYR A 597 23.50 -8.07 22.66
N TYR A 598 22.43 -8.16 21.88
CA TYR A 598 21.55 -7.06 21.52
C TYR A 598 20.23 -7.63 20.98
N ALA A 599 19.23 -6.78 20.84
CA ALA A 599 17.99 -7.08 20.15
C ALA A 599 17.66 -6.01 19.11
N THR A 600 16.87 -6.42 18.12
CA THR A 600 16.33 -5.53 17.08
C THR A 600 14.86 -5.86 16.87
N GLN A 601 14.07 -4.89 16.43
CA GLN A 601 12.73 -5.16 15.94
C GLN A 601 12.79 -5.38 14.42
N ALA A 602 12.70 -6.63 13.99
CA ALA A 602 12.80 -7.03 12.59
C ALA A 602 11.50 -6.78 11.79
N GLY A 603 10.35 -6.62 12.45
CA GLY A 603 9.06 -6.37 11.81
C GLY A 603 8.09 -5.62 12.72
N ILE A 604 7.09 -4.99 12.09
CA ILE A 604 6.06 -4.16 12.73
C ILE A 604 4.64 -4.62 12.36
N ALA A 605 4.43 -5.81 11.82
CA ALA A 605 3.11 -6.25 11.39
C ALA A 605 3.03 -7.78 11.41
N PRO A 606 3.21 -8.43 12.58
CA PRO A 606 3.24 -7.84 13.94
C PRO A 606 4.64 -7.37 14.42
N PRO A 607 4.72 -6.69 15.58
CA PRO A 607 5.98 -6.38 16.25
C PRO A 607 6.80 -7.63 16.53
N LYS A 608 7.88 -7.80 15.76
CA LYS A 608 8.77 -8.97 15.83
C LYS A 608 10.13 -8.56 16.35
N PHE A 609 10.45 -8.96 17.56
CA PHE A 609 11.72 -8.73 18.22
C PHE A 609 12.64 -9.93 18.04
N VAL A 610 13.84 -9.70 17.51
CA VAL A 610 14.89 -10.71 17.34
C VAL A 610 16.00 -10.43 18.34
N ILE A 611 16.22 -11.38 19.25
CA ILE A 611 17.26 -11.33 20.28
C ILE A 611 18.46 -12.13 19.78
N PHE A 612 19.62 -11.50 19.75
CA PHE A 612 20.87 -12.15 19.40
C PHE A 612 21.59 -12.61 20.66
N SER A 613 21.85 -13.91 20.77
CA SER A 613 22.47 -14.51 21.95
C SER A 613 23.58 -15.49 21.59
N SER A 614 24.44 -15.79 22.57
CA SER A 614 25.53 -16.78 22.45
C SER A 614 25.06 -18.23 22.51
N GLY A 615 23.78 -18.45 22.81
CA GLY A 615 23.19 -19.77 23.02
C GLY A 615 21.67 -19.68 23.10
N TRP A 616 21.01 -20.83 23.08
CA TRP A 616 19.55 -20.90 23.12
C TRP A 616 18.99 -20.30 24.42
N ILE A 617 17.91 -19.54 24.30
CA ILE A 617 17.14 -19.01 25.43
C ILE A 617 15.86 -19.84 25.56
N GLU A 618 15.55 -20.31 26.76
CA GLU A 618 14.35 -21.13 27.04
C GLU A 618 13.05 -20.36 26.84
N ALA A 619 11.98 -21.08 26.51
CA ALA A 619 10.66 -20.50 26.25
C ALA A 619 10.11 -19.68 27.42
N SER A 620 10.35 -20.11 28.67
CA SER A 620 9.94 -19.38 29.87
C SER A 620 10.56 -17.99 29.96
N TYR A 621 11.86 -17.87 29.67
CA TYR A 621 12.56 -16.60 29.68
C TYR A 621 12.18 -15.73 28.46
N ARG A 622 11.85 -16.34 27.31
CA ARG A 622 11.29 -15.60 26.17
C ARG A 622 9.93 -14.96 26.51
N ARG A 623 9.03 -15.72 27.14
CA ARG A 623 7.73 -15.20 27.62
C ARG A 623 7.91 -14.10 28.66
N PHE A 624 8.92 -14.23 29.53
CA PHE A 624 9.28 -13.16 30.46
C PHE A 624 9.70 -11.88 29.72
N ILE A 625 10.57 -11.98 28.72
CA ILE A 625 10.97 -10.81 27.91
C ILE A 625 9.77 -10.22 27.19
N GLU A 626 8.92 -11.04 26.57
CA GLU A 626 7.70 -10.58 25.88
C GLU A 626 6.80 -9.79 26.82
N ARG A 627 6.50 -10.34 28.01
CA ARG A 627 5.70 -9.65 29.03
C ARG A 627 6.32 -8.30 29.42
N ARG A 628 7.63 -8.25 29.63
CA ARG A 628 8.33 -7.01 29.99
C ARG A 628 8.37 -6.00 28.83
N LEU A 629 8.43 -6.45 27.58
CA LEU A 629 8.28 -5.59 26.40
C LEU A 629 6.89 -4.95 26.37
N ARG A 630 5.84 -5.71 26.68
CA ARG A 630 4.47 -5.19 26.77
C ARG A 630 4.31 -4.18 27.89
N GLU A 631 4.86 -4.45 29.07
CA GLU A 631 4.83 -3.54 30.23
C GLU A 631 5.55 -2.20 29.95
N GLU A 632 6.69 -2.22 29.26
CA GLU A 632 7.49 -1.02 28.97
C GLU A 632 6.97 -0.21 27.77
N PHE A 633 6.66 -0.88 26.66
CA PHE A 633 6.41 -0.19 25.38
C PHE A 633 4.92 -0.08 25.03
N GLY A 634 4.07 -0.94 25.61
CA GLY A 634 2.64 -0.99 25.34
C GLY A 634 2.31 -1.51 23.94
N PHE A 635 1.63 -2.66 23.87
CA PHE A 635 1.11 -3.23 22.61
C PHE A 635 -0.35 -3.67 22.74
N PRO A 636 -1.27 -2.77 23.14
CA PRO A 636 -2.69 -3.11 23.26
C PRO A 636 -3.27 -3.51 21.91
N GLY A 637 -4.03 -4.61 21.89
CA GLY A 637 -4.66 -5.15 20.68
C GLY A 637 -3.69 -5.83 19.71
N THR A 638 -2.44 -6.07 20.09
CA THR A 638 -1.40 -6.60 19.18
C THR A 638 -0.62 -7.79 19.77
N PRO A 639 -0.42 -8.88 19.01
CA PRO A 639 0.49 -9.94 19.39
C PRO A 639 1.95 -9.48 19.24
N VAL A 640 2.81 -9.82 20.21
CA VAL A 640 4.25 -9.52 20.18
C VAL A 640 5.02 -10.82 19.95
N GLN A 641 5.87 -10.85 18.92
CA GLN A 641 6.67 -12.03 18.61
C GLN A 641 8.11 -11.83 19.09
N VAL A 642 8.61 -12.78 19.90
CA VAL A 642 10.01 -12.78 20.35
C VAL A 642 10.74 -14.00 19.79
N ALA A 643 11.64 -13.75 18.83
CA ALA A 643 12.52 -14.75 18.24
C ALA A 643 13.94 -14.64 18.79
N VAL A 644 14.66 -15.76 18.81
CA VAL A 644 16.05 -15.83 19.29
C VAL A 644 16.93 -16.36 18.17
N ARG A 645 18.00 -15.63 17.86
CA ARG A 645 19.01 -16.05 16.89
C ARG A 645 20.33 -16.26 17.63
N VAL A 646 20.81 -17.50 17.61
CA VAL A 646 22.11 -17.85 18.18
C VAL A 646 23.18 -17.41 17.18
N LYS A 647 24.12 -16.56 17.62
CA LYS A 647 25.32 -16.27 16.83
C LYS A 647 26.33 -17.38 17.06
N GLU A 648 26.75 -18.04 15.99
CA GLU A 648 27.95 -18.87 16.01
C GLU A 648 29.17 -17.96 16.25
N ARG A 649 30.13 -18.45 17.02
CA ARG A 649 31.41 -17.76 17.17
C ARG A 649 32.17 -17.97 15.86
N ASP A 650 32.47 -16.88 15.16
CA ASP A 650 33.62 -16.83 14.25
C ASP A 650 34.91 -17.13 15.02
#